data_AF-A0A819LAT1-F1
#
_entry.id   AF-A0A819LAT1-F1
#
_cell.length_a   1.000
_cell.length_b   1.000
_cell.length_c   1.000
_cell.angle_alpha   90.00
_cell.angle_beta   90.00
_cell.angle_gamma   90.00
#
_symmetry.space_group_name_H-M   'P 1'
#
loop_
_entity.id
_entity.type
_entity.pdbx_description
1 polymer ?
#
loop_
_entity_poly.entity_id
_entity_poly.type
_entity_poly.pdbx_seq_one_letter_code
_entity_poly.pdbx_strand_id
1 'polypeptide(L)'
;MTIELSKYKERDILQINDLADLRQSSVLLEREKVNLQVEIDSLRSKLIEEEIRHQKLQEQFLVEKLKRVGTQNSTDDDIKHDSQEIVKDLERKLDAERLSLKRSNEELIQTQKKVRILEMDLKQITTNYNHLIHDHKLSKQSNEQIIEQMESDNQRRTQYDKDFKQLQQQLDSSLNKEKQMLNELNQIRKENERLNKELRIINIEYENIKTKVIDYEEQVEVESKFSVLYRTQMNELKDEINELTDKLRQATDEQKSLEEERDNLAKQFEIANVKLKTESLNLNLLQEQCAELEKEKNIMIIEVEALHTDFNGRLALLDSEINTFRDRYEKCQYDLEQAIKDREAMSNKFKPIIDQMHDLERQVTELRKKADDERAKKEAAVKKLQEIVTNPIQNNPFLSRPTGSSRRHDRDRNDRNVARRLEQALEVERAKYKKLQNEKDEELATLSEDINKLKRELETRRDEIDKYKRILDTRGSIDNISLTSDDLDDDRDRLESWVQIPTRNIRRGGWKRQYAVIAKNKLLLYNSEKDQLAAISIDVDKLYHVRAVTQGDVLRVDPNMIPKIFQVLYDSEGQIMLNNSTTTMSNSMIHPQDQDRHSGETIEYKGHSFVVVGYRMPTQCETCNRPCYNVFTPPPCLECTRCHVRCHKQHYDDREEFMLPCRVNDKLSVKELLVMCASENEQKQWITKLSKKIPKRGIVSQHDHTPSSRTSTTSFRSPNTSISSSASNLFGNNAGQTPKQKSSTLPARAK
;
A
#
# COMPACT_ATOMS: atom_id res chain seq x y z
N MET A 1 -41.02 46.89 22.22
CA MET A 1 -40.62 46.80 23.63
C MET A 1 -40.99 48.05 24.45
N THR A 2 -40.25 49.17 24.40
CA THR A 2 -40.51 50.34 25.28
C THR A 2 -41.89 50.97 25.11
N ILE A 3 -42.38 51.12 23.88
CA ILE A 3 -43.72 51.67 23.59
C ILE A 3 -44.83 50.76 24.14
N GLU A 4 -44.68 49.44 24.05
CA GLU A 4 -45.64 48.48 24.58
C GLU A 4 -45.63 48.49 26.12
N LEU A 5 -44.44 48.56 26.73
CA LEU A 5 -44.31 48.68 28.19
C LEU A 5 -44.98 49.94 28.74
N SER A 6 -45.01 51.03 27.94
CA SER A 6 -45.78 52.23 28.25
C SER A 6 -47.29 51.98 28.19
N LYS A 7 -47.77 51.34 27.11
CA LYS A 7 -49.19 51.01 26.93
C LYS A 7 -49.74 50.04 27.98
N TYR A 8 -48.91 49.11 28.48
CA TYR A 8 -49.29 48.26 29.61
C TYR A 8 -49.47 49.08 30.89
N LYS A 9 -48.49 49.92 31.26
CA LYS A 9 -48.62 50.79 32.45
C LYS A 9 -49.80 51.75 32.38
N GLU A 10 -50.07 52.31 31.20
CA GLU A 10 -51.22 53.20 30.95
C GLU A 10 -52.55 52.45 31.15
N ARG A 11 -52.63 51.18 30.72
CA ARG A 11 -53.77 50.30 30.94
C ARG A 11 -53.93 49.88 32.40
N ASP A 12 -52.83 49.58 33.09
CA ASP A 12 -52.84 49.23 34.52
C ASP A 12 -53.33 50.41 35.38
N ILE A 13 -52.90 51.64 35.06
CA ILE A 13 -53.35 52.87 35.73
C ILE A 13 -54.85 53.10 35.51
N LEU A 14 -55.35 52.91 34.29
CA LEU A 14 -56.79 52.99 34.00
C LEU A 14 -57.58 51.96 34.82
N GLN A 15 -57.15 50.69 34.85
CA GLN A 15 -57.81 49.65 35.64
C GLN A 15 -57.77 49.91 37.15
N ILE A 16 -56.72 50.53 37.67
CA ILE A 16 -56.64 50.94 39.08
C ILE A 16 -57.65 52.06 39.39
N ASN A 17 -57.83 53.01 38.48
CA ASN A 17 -58.81 54.09 38.63
C ASN A 17 -60.26 53.54 38.52
N ASP A 18 -60.55 52.70 37.52
CA ASP A 18 -61.85 52.03 37.36
C ASP A 18 -62.22 51.25 38.63
N LEU A 19 -61.25 50.55 39.25
CA LEU A 19 -61.44 49.83 40.52
C LEU A 19 -61.61 50.75 41.73
N ALA A 20 -61.09 51.98 41.71
CA ALA A 20 -61.33 52.98 42.75
C ALA A 20 -62.75 53.55 42.64
N ASP A 21 -63.18 53.93 41.43
CA ASP A 21 -64.51 54.48 41.17
C ASP A 21 -65.61 53.45 41.44
N LEU A 22 -65.40 52.18 41.04
CA LEU A 22 -66.32 51.08 41.37
C LEU A 22 -66.44 50.86 42.90
N ARG A 23 -65.34 51.00 43.66
CA ARG A 23 -65.39 50.92 45.13
C ARG A 23 -66.15 52.10 45.73
N GLN A 24 -65.92 53.32 45.24
CA GLN A 24 -66.65 54.50 45.71
C GLN A 24 -68.15 54.40 45.40
N SER A 25 -68.51 53.94 44.20
CA SER A 25 -69.89 53.65 43.81
C SER A 25 -70.55 52.59 44.71
N SER A 26 -69.83 51.49 45.01
CA SER A 26 -70.32 50.45 45.93
C SER A 26 -70.61 51.00 47.33
N VAL A 27 -69.76 51.88 47.88
CA VAL A 27 -69.97 52.50 49.21
C VAL A 27 -71.16 53.47 49.20
N LEU A 28 -71.41 54.18 48.08
CA LEU A 28 -72.58 55.04 47.94
C LEU A 28 -73.88 54.21 47.89
N LEU A 29 -73.92 53.17 47.05
CA LEU A 29 -75.07 52.26 46.93
C LEU A 29 -75.37 51.52 48.25
N GLU A 30 -74.34 51.12 49.00
CA GLU A 30 -74.49 50.49 50.30
C GLU A 30 -75.06 51.48 51.35
N ARG A 31 -74.68 52.75 51.28
CA ARG A 31 -75.26 53.83 52.11
C ARG A 31 -76.71 54.13 51.73
N GLU A 32 -77.05 54.18 50.44
CA GLU A 32 -78.44 54.35 49.96
C GLU A 32 -79.33 53.19 50.40
N LYS A 33 -78.84 51.94 50.28
CA LYS A 33 -79.52 50.75 50.80
C LYS A 33 -79.82 50.85 52.29
N VAL A 34 -78.88 51.32 53.11
CA VAL A 34 -79.09 51.54 54.55
C VAL A 34 -80.15 52.62 54.80
N ASN A 35 -80.10 53.74 54.08
CA ASN A 35 -81.12 54.80 54.20
C ASN A 35 -82.53 54.28 53.84
N LEU A 36 -82.67 53.57 52.72
CA LEU A 36 -83.94 52.99 52.28
C LEU A 36 -84.47 51.93 53.25
N GLN A 37 -83.59 51.15 53.88
CA GLN A 37 -84.00 50.21 54.94
C GLN A 37 -84.59 50.94 56.17
N VAL A 38 -83.95 52.03 56.61
CA VAL A 38 -84.45 52.87 57.71
C VAL A 38 -85.80 53.51 57.35
N GLU A 39 -85.98 53.94 56.10
CA GLU A 39 -87.26 54.48 55.62
C GLU A 39 -88.36 53.40 55.59
N ILE A 40 -88.06 52.19 55.10
CA ILE A 40 -88.98 51.04 55.11
C ILE A 40 -89.42 50.70 56.54
N ASP A 41 -88.50 50.64 57.50
CA ASP A 41 -88.85 50.30 58.88
C ASP A 41 -89.57 51.46 59.61
N SER A 42 -89.34 52.72 59.22
CA SER A 42 -90.17 53.86 59.64
C SER A 42 -91.60 53.77 59.10
N LEU A 43 -91.77 53.41 57.82
CA LEU A 43 -93.09 53.23 57.19
C LEU A 43 -93.85 52.04 57.78
N ARG A 44 -93.17 50.92 58.07
CA ARG A 44 -93.74 49.77 58.80
C ARG A 44 -94.24 50.16 60.20
N SER A 45 -93.45 50.95 60.92
CA SER A 45 -93.84 51.44 62.26
C SER A 45 -95.10 52.30 62.21
N LYS A 46 -95.23 53.19 61.20
CA LYS A 46 -96.43 54.00 60.97
C LYS A 46 -97.65 53.17 60.59
N LEU A 47 -97.48 52.11 59.77
CA LEU A 47 -98.56 51.20 59.41
C LEU A 47 -99.16 50.51 60.64
N ILE A 48 -98.31 49.99 61.53
CA ILE A 48 -98.72 49.34 62.79
C ILE A 48 -99.47 50.33 63.71
N GLU A 49 -99.07 51.60 63.75
CA GLU A 49 -99.83 52.62 64.48
C GLU A 49 -101.24 52.84 63.92
N GLU A 50 -101.41 52.88 62.60
CA GLU A 50 -102.73 53.06 61.97
C GLU A 50 -103.62 51.81 62.17
N GLU A 51 -103.06 50.61 62.10
CA GLU A 51 -103.79 49.36 62.40
C GLU A 51 -104.36 49.38 63.83
N ILE A 52 -103.54 49.79 64.82
CA ILE A 52 -103.96 49.95 66.22
C ILE A 52 -105.03 51.04 66.39
N ARG A 53 -104.95 52.15 65.62
CA ARG A 53 -105.96 53.21 65.65
C ARG A 53 -107.28 52.76 65.03
N HIS A 54 -107.23 52.06 63.90
CA HIS A 54 -108.42 51.52 63.23
C HIS A 54 -109.14 50.48 64.09
N GLN A 55 -108.40 49.58 64.75
CA GLN A 55 -108.96 48.58 65.67
C GLN A 55 -109.74 49.24 66.82
N LYS A 56 -109.16 50.27 67.46
CA LYS A 56 -109.84 51.05 68.53
C LYS A 56 -111.10 51.77 68.03
N LEU A 57 -111.10 52.23 66.78
CA LEU A 57 -112.27 52.88 66.17
C LEU A 57 -113.42 51.88 65.95
N GLN A 58 -113.11 50.64 65.56
CA GLN A 58 -114.10 49.57 65.42
C GLN A 58 -114.74 49.17 66.75
N GLU A 59 -113.96 49.08 67.84
CA GLU A 59 -114.50 48.82 69.19
C GLU A 59 -115.49 49.92 69.63
N GLN A 60 -115.13 51.20 69.44
CA GLN A 60 -116.00 52.33 69.76
C GLN A 60 -117.32 52.28 68.98
N PHE A 61 -117.26 51.96 67.68
CA PHE A 61 -118.44 51.82 66.83
C PHE A 61 -119.36 50.66 67.27
N LEU A 62 -118.79 49.53 67.71
CA LEU A 62 -119.57 48.41 68.28
C LEU A 62 -120.31 48.82 69.56
N VAL A 63 -119.61 49.51 70.48
CA VAL A 63 -120.18 49.97 71.76
C VAL A 63 -121.31 50.98 71.54
N GLU A 64 -121.20 51.88 70.57
CA GLU A 64 -122.28 52.82 70.26
C GLU A 64 -123.47 52.16 69.58
N LYS A 65 -123.23 51.19 68.67
CA LYS A 65 -124.31 50.43 68.02
C LYS A 65 -125.16 49.65 69.04
N LEU A 66 -124.55 49.11 70.09
CA LEU A 66 -125.26 48.40 71.16
C LEU A 66 -126.16 49.29 72.03
N LYS A 67 -125.92 50.61 72.09
CA LYS A 67 -126.74 51.54 72.90
C LYS A 67 -128.05 51.99 72.24
N ARG A 68 -128.25 51.75 70.94
CA ARG A 68 -129.35 52.36 70.14
C ARG A 68 -130.46 51.40 69.72
N VAL A 69 -130.57 50.21 70.34
CA VAL A 69 -131.50 49.12 69.92
C VAL A 69 -132.55 48.79 71.00
N GLY A 70 -132.60 49.52 72.11
CA GLY A 70 -133.61 49.35 73.17
C GLY A 70 -134.87 50.21 72.98
N THR A 71 -136.02 49.61 73.25
CA THR A 71 -137.35 50.25 73.49
C THR A 71 -138.00 51.06 72.36
N GLN A 72 -138.74 50.37 71.48
CA GLN A 72 -140.06 50.81 70.99
C GLN A 72 -140.98 49.59 70.76
N ASN A 73 -142.25 49.70 71.15
CA ASN A 73 -143.45 49.19 70.49
C ASN A 73 -144.71 49.57 71.31
N SER A 74 -145.84 49.78 70.63
CA SER A 74 -147.14 50.20 71.19
C SER A 74 -148.22 49.14 70.97
N THR A 75 -149.41 49.35 71.54
CA THR A 75 -150.73 48.95 70.97
C THR A 75 -151.88 49.75 71.63
N ASP A 76 -153.03 49.84 70.96
CA ASP A 76 -154.20 50.71 71.25
C ASP A 76 -155.46 49.91 71.72
N ASP A 77 -156.67 50.45 71.44
CA ASP A 77 -158.06 49.90 71.54
C ASP A 77 -158.85 50.26 72.84
N ASP A 78 -160.20 50.45 72.89
CA ASP A 78 -161.36 50.15 72.02
C ASP A 78 -162.25 51.42 71.70
N ILE A 79 -163.52 51.29 71.26
CA ILE A 79 -164.25 52.21 70.35
C ILE A 79 -165.73 52.50 70.73
N LYS A 80 -166.18 53.76 70.55
CA LYS A 80 -167.55 54.24 70.14
C LYS A 80 -167.55 55.76 69.88
N HIS A 81 -168.35 56.37 69.00
CA HIS A 81 -169.66 56.00 68.44
C HIS A 81 -169.82 56.42 66.94
N ASP A 82 -171.00 56.19 66.34
CA ASP A 82 -171.53 56.67 65.05
C ASP A 82 -170.95 56.22 63.69
N SER A 83 -171.67 55.26 63.09
CA SER A 83 -171.43 54.62 61.78
C SER A 83 -171.64 55.49 60.54
N GLN A 84 -171.65 56.82 60.67
CA GLN A 84 -171.70 57.75 59.53
C GLN A 84 -170.42 58.58 59.36
N GLU A 85 -169.59 58.70 60.41
CA GLU A 85 -168.19 59.09 60.24
C GLU A 85 -167.34 57.91 59.74
N ILE A 86 -167.66 56.67 60.14
CA ILE A 86 -166.90 55.46 59.75
C ILE A 86 -166.69 55.34 58.23
N VAL A 87 -167.66 55.71 57.39
CA VAL A 87 -167.46 55.66 55.92
C VAL A 87 -166.41 56.67 55.47
N LYS A 88 -166.48 57.92 55.95
CA LYS A 88 -165.46 58.95 55.65
C LYS A 88 -164.11 58.61 56.27
N ASP A 89 -164.10 57.94 57.41
CA ASP A 89 -162.86 57.51 58.07
C ASP A 89 -162.23 56.29 57.39
N LEU A 90 -163.04 55.40 56.79
CA LEU A 90 -162.57 54.35 55.88
C LEU A 90 -162.07 54.94 54.56
N GLU A 91 -162.65 56.03 54.05
CA GLU A 91 -162.10 56.79 52.92
C GLU A 91 -160.76 57.45 53.29
N ARG A 92 -160.66 58.12 54.45
CA ARG A 92 -159.40 58.66 55.00
C ARG A 92 -158.34 57.56 55.15
N LYS A 93 -158.71 56.40 55.70
CA LYS A 93 -157.81 55.25 55.91
C LYS A 93 -157.40 54.62 54.59
N LEU A 94 -158.30 54.48 53.62
CA LEU A 94 -157.98 54.01 52.27
C LEU A 94 -157.02 54.97 51.55
N ASP A 95 -157.21 56.29 51.69
CA ASP A 95 -156.29 57.27 51.12
C ASP A 95 -154.96 57.38 51.89
N ALA A 96 -154.97 57.16 53.21
CA ALA A 96 -153.74 57.03 54.01
C ALA A 96 -152.95 55.76 53.62
N GLU A 97 -153.62 54.62 53.42
CA GLU A 97 -153.01 53.40 52.90
C GLU A 97 -152.51 53.57 51.46
N ARG A 98 -153.26 54.23 50.59
CA ARG A 98 -152.77 54.62 49.24
C ARG A 98 -151.54 55.52 49.31
N LEU A 99 -151.44 56.41 50.31
CA LEU A 99 -150.27 57.25 50.53
C LEU A 99 -149.08 56.47 51.12
N SER A 100 -149.35 55.54 52.04
CA SER A 100 -148.38 54.62 52.65
C SER A 100 -147.77 53.69 51.60
N LEU A 101 -148.62 53.05 50.78
CA LEU A 101 -148.23 52.20 49.66
C LEU A 101 -147.42 52.99 48.61
N LYS A 102 -147.77 54.26 48.33
CA LYS A 102 -146.96 55.14 47.48
C LYS A 102 -145.57 55.38 48.07
N ARG A 103 -145.47 55.77 49.34
CA ARG A 103 -144.18 55.98 50.03
C ARG A 103 -143.33 54.71 50.05
N SER A 104 -143.91 53.57 50.42
CA SER A 104 -143.20 52.28 50.46
C SER A 104 -142.76 51.83 49.06
N ASN A 105 -143.57 52.07 48.01
CA ASN A 105 -143.16 51.83 46.63
C ASN A 105 -142.07 52.79 46.15
N GLU A 106 -142.10 54.06 46.57
CA GLU A 106 -141.02 55.03 46.31
C GLU A 106 -139.72 54.61 47.01
N GLU A 107 -139.78 54.16 48.26
CA GLU A 107 -138.64 53.59 49.01
C GLU A 107 -138.11 52.30 48.37
N LEU A 108 -138.99 51.42 47.88
CA LEU A 108 -138.63 50.23 47.12
C LEU A 108 -137.91 50.60 45.81
N ILE A 109 -138.40 51.62 45.09
CA ILE A 109 -137.74 52.13 43.88
C ILE A 109 -136.38 52.76 44.21
N GLN A 110 -136.24 53.49 45.32
CA GLN A 110 -134.96 54.08 45.74
C GLN A 110 -133.96 53.02 46.25
N THR A 111 -134.41 51.97 46.93
CA THR A 111 -133.55 50.85 47.34
C THR A 111 -133.13 49.99 46.13
N GLN A 112 -134.04 49.71 45.19
CA GLN A 112 -133.69 49.06 43.92
C GLN A 112 -132.67 49.88 43.10
N LYS A 113 -132.77 51.22 43.07
CA LYS A 113 -131.74 52.09 42.47
C LYS A 113 -130.39 51.93 43.17
N LYS A 114 -130.35 51.96 44.50
CA LYS A 114 -129.11 51.75 45.28
C LYS A 114 -128.50 50.37 45.02
N VAL A 115 -129.31 49.31 44.96
CA VAL A 115 -128.85 47.95 44.64
C VAL A 115 -128.26 47.90 43.23
N ARG A 116 -128.91 48.48 42.21
CA ARG A 116 -128.36 48.54 40.84
C ARG A 116 -127.04 49.31 40.74
N ILE A 117 -126.86 50.38 41.53
CA ILE A 117 -125.58 51.10 41.61
C ILE A 117 -124.52 50.18 42.21
N LEU A 118 -124.79 49.54 43.35
CA LEU A 118 -123.86 48.60 43.99
C LEU A 118 -123.55 47.37 43.12
N GLU A 119 -124.49 46.89 42.30
CA GLU A 119 -124.25 45.85 41.30
C GLU A 119 -123.32 46.32 40.17
N MET A 120 -123.38 47.59 39.77
CA MET A 120 -122.45 48.18 38.79
C MET A 120 -121.07 48.40 39.41
N ASP A 121 -121.00 48.94 40.63
CA ASP A 121 -119.76 49.13 41.38
C ASP A 121 -119.05 47.79 41.61
N LEU A 122 -119.79 46.75 42.03
CA LEU A 122 -119.25 45.39 42.23
C LEU A 122 -118.72 44.80 40.91
N LYS A 123 -119.42 44.99 39.79
CA LYS A 123 -118.94 44.57 38.47
C LYS A 123 -117.65 45.31 38.08
N GLN A 124 -117.59 46.62 38.29
CA GLN A 124 -116.42 47.45 38.00
C GLN A 124 -115.20 47.07 38.89
N ILE A 125 -115.43 46.83 40.18
CA ILE A 125 -114.39 46.33 41.10
C ILE A 125 -113.91 44.94 40.67
N THR A 126 -114.83 44.07 40.25
CA THR A 126 -114.49 42.72 39.74
C THR A 126 -113.66 42.78 38.46
N THR A 127 -114.00 43.65 37.50
CA THR A 127 -113.18 43.84 36.30
C THR A 127 -111.81 44.41 36.63
N ASN A 128 -111.72 45.41 37.52
CA ASN A 128 -110.46 46.01 37.94
C ASN A 128 -109.55 45.00 38.68
N TYR A 129 -110.13 44.14 39.52
CA TYR A 129 -109.43 43.06 40.21
C TYR A 129 -108.89 42.01 39.23
N ASN A 130 -109.69 41.61 38.23
CA ASN A 130 -109.26 40.69 37.18
C ASN A 130 -108.13 41.27 36.31
N HIS A 131 -108.17 42.57 36.00
CA HIS A 131 -107.06 43.27 35.34
C HIS A 131 -105.80 43.26 36.20
N LEU A 132 -105.90 43.62 37.49
CA LEU A 132 -104.76 43.63 38.41
C LEU A 132 -104.12 42.23 38.59
N ILE A 133 -104.91 41.16 38.59
CA ILE A 133 -104.40 39.77 38.54
C ILE A 133 -103.63 39.50 37.25
N HIS A 134 -104.16 39.94 36.10
CA HIS A 134 -103.51 39.76 34.80
C HIS A 134 -102.17 40.51 34.75
N ASP A 135 -102.14 41.77 35.16
CA ASP A 135 -100.94 42.61 35.18
C ASP A 135 -99.90 42.08 36.17
N HIS A 136 -100.32 41.60 37.36
CA HIS A 136 -99.44 40.90 38.29
C HIS A 136 -98.85 39.61 37.69
N LYS A 137 -99.65 38.83 36.95
CA LYS A 137 -99.18 37.62 36.27
C LYS A 137 -98.16 37.94 35.17
N LEU A 138 -98.41 38.96 34.34
CA LEU A 138 -97.46 39.42 33.32
C LEU A 138 -96.17 39.95 33.95
N SER A 139 -96.28 40.77 35.01
CA SER A 139 -95.13 41.28 35.76
C SER A 139 -94.31 40.15 36.37
N LYS A 140 -94.97 39.13 36.95
CA LYS A 140 -94.30 37.94 37.46
C LYS A 140 -93.55 37.18 36.36
N GLN A 141 -94.18 36.91 35.22
CA GLN A 141 -93.53 36.22 34.09
C GLN A 141 -92.34 37.01 33.52
N SER A 142 -92.43 38.34 33.48
CA SER A 142 -91.31 39.22 33.10
C SER A 142 -90.15 39.12 34.10
N ASN A 143 -90.44 39.14 35.41
CA ASN A 143 -89.41 38.97 36.44
C ASN A 143 -88.75 37.58 36.39
N GLU A 144 -89.51 36.51 36.12
CA GLU A 144 -88.99 35.15 35.94
C GLU A 144 -88.02 35.09 34.75
N GLN A 145 -88.37 35.70 33.60
CA GLN A 145 -87.48 35.80 32.43
C GLN A 145 -86.21 36.62 32.70
N ILE A 146 -86.31 37.72 33.46
CA ILE A 146 -85.15 38.54 33.84
C ILE A 146 -84.20 37.77 34.76
N ILE A 147 -84.72 36.93 35.66
CA ILE A 147 -83.91 36.06 36.51
C ILE A 147 -83.21 34.98 35.68
N GLU A 148 -83.92 34.29 34.78
CA GLU A 148 -83.31 33.30 33.87
C GLU A 148 -82.20 33.90 33.00
N GLN A 149 -82.40 35.12 32.49
CA GLN A 149 -81.37 35.85 31.74
C GLN A 149 -80.17 36.21 32.62
N MET A 150 -80.40 36.71 33.85
CA MET A 150 -79.34 37.05 34.80
C MET A 150 -78.50 35.83 35.20
N GLU A 151 -79.13 34.68 35.42
CA GLU A 151 -78.44 33.41 35.69
C GLU A 151 -77.63 32.96 34.47
N SER A 152 -78.17 33.07 33.26
CA SER A 152 -77.46 32.77 32.01
C SER A 152 -76.22 33.67 31.82
N ASP A 153 -76.33 34.97 32.09
CA ASP A 153 -75.20 35.90 32.00
C ASP A 153 -74.16 35.67 33.12
N ASN A 154 -74.59 35.30 34.32
CA ASN A 154 -73.66 34.93 35.40
C ASN A 154 -72.90 33.62 35.08
N GLN A 155 -73.57 32.65 34.45
CA GLN A 155 -72.91 31.43 33.94
C GLN A 155 -71.92 31.76 32.80
N ARG A 156 -72.31 32.60 31.82
CA ARG A 156 -71.42 33.09 30.76
C ARG A 156 -70.17 33.77 31.33
N ARG A 157 -70.34 34.71 32.27
CA ARG A 157 -69.25 35.39 32.97
C ARG A 157 -68.33 34.41 33.69
N THR A 158 -68.91 33.46 34.45
CA THR A 158 -68.16 32.42 35.16
C THR A 158 -67.36 31.52 34.21
N GLN A 159 -67.83 31.32 32.97
CA GLN A 159 -67.04 30.61 31.96
C GLN A 159 -65.90 31.46 31.41
N TYR A 160 -66.15 32.73 31.03
CA TYR A 160 -65.09 33.63 30.59
C TYR A 160 -63.99 33.85 31.65
N ASP A 161 -64.35 33.88 32.94
CA ASP A 161 -63.38 33.95 34.05
C ASP A 161 -62.51 32.68 34.20
N LYS A 162 -62.98 31.51 33.72
CA LYS A 162 -62.16 30.28 33.63
C LYS A 162 -61.28 30.31 32.40
N ASP A 163 -61.86 30.66 31.24
CA ASP A 163 -61.15 30.70 29.96
C ASP A 163 -59.99 31.71 30.00
N PHE A 164 -60.21 32.88 30.61
CA PHE A 164 -59.17 33.88 30.86
C PHE A 164 -58.03 33.34 31.72
N LYS A 165 -58.34 32.64 32.83
CA LYS A 165 -57.31 32.03 33.70
C LYS A 165 -56.53 30.92 32.99
N GLN A 166 -57.20 30.14 32.14
CA GLN A 166 -56.55 29.13 31.31
C GLN A 166 -55.61 29.76 30.26
N LEU A 167 -56.05 30.82 29.58
CA LEU A 167 -55.23 31.58 28.63
C LEU A 167 -54.03 32.26 29.32
N GLN A 168 -54.22 32.79 30.53
CA GLN A 168 -53.13 33.37 31.34
C GLN A 168 -52.08 32.31 31.70
N GLN A 169 -52.50 31.14 32.18
CA GLN A 169 -51.57 30.02 32.47
C GLN A 169 -50.84 29.52 31.22
N GLN A 170 -51.50 29.50 30.06
CA GLN A 170 -50.87 29.17 28.78
C GLN A 170 -49.83 30.23 28.36
N LEU A 171 -50.12 31.52 28.55
CA LEU A 171 -49.19 32.61 28.30
C LEU A 171 -47.96 32.52 29.21
N ASP A 172 -48.14 32.32 30.51
CA ASP A 172 -47.03 32.15 31.47
C ASP A 172 -46.18 30.91 31.15
N SER A 173 -46.81 29.80 30.74
CA SER A 173 -46.10 28.61 30.24
C SER A 173 -45.27 28.91 28.99
N SER A 174 -45.82 29.70 28.06
CA SER A 174 -45.12 30.10 26.83
C SER A 174 -43.95 31.04 27.10
N LEU A 175 -44.14 32.06 27.95
CA LEU A 175 -43.10 33.02 28.34
C LEU A 175 -41.94 32.34 29.08
N ASN A 176 -42.21 31.30 29.88
CA ASN A 176 -41.15 30.56 30.56
C ASN A 176 -40.41 29.62 29.60
N LYS A 177 -41.08 29.03 28.60
CA LYS A 177 -40.43 28.30 27.49
C LYS A 177 -39.56 29.24 26.65
N GLU A 178 -40.04 30.45 26.32
CA GLU A 178 -39.29 31.45 25.57
C GLU A 178 -37.98 31.84 26.31
N LYS A 179 -38.05 32.11 27.62
CA LYS A 179 -36.87 32.37 28.46
C LYS A 179 -35.89 31.18 28.47
N GLN A 180 -36.39 29.96 28.55
CA GLN A 180 -35.56 28.75 28.47
C GLN A 180 -34.85 28.65 27.11
N MET A 181 -35.59 28.72 26.00
CA MET A 181 -35.02 28.68 24.64
C MET A 181 -34.00 29.79 24.41
N LEU A 182 -34.23 31.01 24.93
CA LEU A 182 -33.29 32.12 24.84
C LEU A 182 -31.99 31.86 25.61
N ASN A 183 -32.07 31.22 26.79
CA ASN A 183 -30.90 30.83 27.57
C ASN A 183 -30.09 29.72 26.87
N GLU A 184 -30.76 28.69 26.35
CA GLU A 184 -30.15 27.61 25.57
C GLU A 184 -29.45 28.15 24.31
N LEU A 185 -30.11 29.04 23.56
CA LEU A 185 -29.57 29.71 22.38
C LEU A 185 -28.30 30.53 22.74
N ASN A 186 -28.32 31.25 23.87
CA ASN A 186 -27.15 31.99 24.35
C ASN A 186 -26.01 31.09 24.86
N GLN A 187 -26.31 29.89 25.38
CA GLN A 187 -25.30 28.88 25.71
C GLN A 187 -24.66 28.31 24.45
N ILE A 188 -25.47 27.91 23.46
CA ILE A 188 -25.01 27.39 22.16
C ILE A 188 -24.16 28.44 21.43
N ARG A 189 -24.50 29.73 21.50
CA ARG A 189 -23.65 30.82 20.97
C ARG A 189 -22.26 30.86 21.61
N LYS A 190 -22.18 30.81 22.94
CA LYS A 190 -20.89 30.81 23.68
C LYS A 190 -20.03 29.58 23.37
N GLU A 191 -20.66 28.42 23.23
CA GLU A 191 -19.97 27.19 22.82
C GLU A 191 -19.47 27.29 21.36
N ASN A 192 -20.29 27.79 20.45
CA ASN A 192 -19.90 28.03 19.06
C ASN A 192 -18.74 29.03 18.97
N GLU A 193 -18.73 30.09 19.79
CA GLU A 193 -17.58 31.01 19.92
C GLU A 193 -16.31 30.35 20.48
N ARG A 194 -16.44 29.38 21.40
CA ARG A 194 -15.32 28.58 21.93
C ARG A 194 -14.73 27.68 20.83
N LEU A 195 -15.58 26.90 20.18
CA LEU A 195 -15.18 26.00 19.08
C LEU A 195 -14.56 26.77 17.91
N ASN A 196 -15.07 27.95 17.56
CA ASN A 196 -14.46 28.84 16.56
C ASN A 196 -13.14 29.49 17.02
N LYS A 197 -12.76 29.44 18.30
CA LYS A 197 -11.42 29.82 18.77
C LYS A 197 -10.47 28.62 18.67
N GLU A 198 -10.91 27.45 19.13
CA GLU A 198 -10.16 26.19 19.05
C GLU A 198 -9.85 25.79 17.59
N LEU A 199 -10.82 25.86 16.68
CA LEU A 199 -10.60 25.62 15.24
C LEU A 199 -9.58 26.58 14.62
N ARG A 200 -9.52 27.83 15.06
CA ARG A 200 -8.50 28.80 14.58
C ARG A 200 -7.11 28.48 15.11
N ILE A 201 -6.98 28.00 16.35
CA ILE A 201 -5.70 27.54 16.90
C ILE A 201 -5.22 26.31 16.12
N ILE A 202 -6.08 25.30 15.96
CA ILE A 202 -5.78 24.08 15.20
C ILE A 202 -5.41 24.39 13.75
N ASN A 203 -6.05 25.37 13.09
CA ASN A 203 -5.68 25.77 11.73
C ASN A 203 -4.29 26.45 11.66
N ILE A 204 -3.88 27.19 12.69
CA ILE A 204 -2.53 27.78 12.77
C ILE A 204 -1.50 26.68 13.03
N GLU A 205 -1.80 25.72 13.91
CA GLU A 205 -0.95 24.56 14.16
C GLU A 205 -0.80 23.67 12.92
N TYR A 206 -1.89 23.45 12.16
CA TYR A 206 -1.88 22.72 10.90
C TYR A 206 -0.97 23.37 9.86
N GLU A 207 -1.10 24.69 9.62
CA GLU A 207 -0.23 25.39 8.66
C GLU A 207 1.24 25.40 9.13
N ASN A 208 1.49 25.54 10.44
CA ASN A 208 2.85 25.42 11.00
C ASN A 208 3.47 24.01 10.83
N ILE A 209 2.66 22.95 10.95
CA ILE A 209 3.12 21.56 10.71
C ILE A 209 3.35 21.33 9.21
N LYS A 210 2.46 21.83 8.36
CA LYS A 210 2.54 21.75 6.90
C LYS A 210 3.81 22.41 6.35
N THR A 211 4.21 23.58 6.86
CA THR A 211 5.51 24.19 6.52
C THR A 211 6.67 23.28 6.90
N LYS A 212 6.69 22.73 8.13
CA LYS A 212 7.73 21.79 8.57
C LYS A 212 7.82 20.52 7.73
N VAL A 213 6.69 20.02 7.21
CA VAL A 213 6.69 18.88 6.29
C VAL A 213 7.42 19.24 5.00
N ILE A 214 7.18 20.43 4.43
CA ILE A 214 7.90 20.92 3.25
C ILE A 214 9.40 21.08 3.56
N ASP A 215 9.76 21.70 4.71
CA ASP A 215 11.15 21.84 5.15
C ASP A 215 11.88 20.47 5.22
N TYR A 216 11.20 19.44 5.73
CA TYR A 216 11.74 18.08 5.80
C TYR A 216 11.76 17.35 4.44
N GLU A 217 10.80 17.60 3.56
CA GLU A 217 10.80 17.07 2.18
C GLU A 217 11.98 17.63 1.38
N GLU A 218 12.27 18.92 1.50
CA GLU A 218 13.47 19.55 0.90
C GLU A 218 14.76 18.98 1.49
N GLN A 219 14.85 18.79 2.82
CA GLN A 219 16.01 18.16 3.46
C GLN A 219 16.24 16.74 2.94
N VAL A 220 15.19 15.91 2.83
CA VAL A 220 15.29 14.54 2.31
C VAL A 220 15.69 14.51 0.84
N GLU A 221 15.24 15.48 0.02
CA GLU A 221 15.69 15.59 -1.37
C GLU A 221 17.20 15.93 -1.45
N VAL A 222 17.70 16.80 -0.57
CA VAL A 222 19.12 17.14 -0.46
C VAL A 222 19.97 15.96 0.03
N GLU A 223 19.54 15.27 1.08
CA GLU A 223 20.22 14.05 1.58
C GLU A 223 20.22 12.93 0.54
N SER A 224 19.15 12.77 -0.24
CA SER A 224 19.07 11.83 -1.36
C SER A 224 20.11 12.15 -2.45
N LYS A 225 20.29 13.44 -2.80
CA LYS A 225 21.33 13.89 -3.75
C LYS A 225 22.73 13.57 -3.25
N PHE A 226 23.05 13.86 -1.99
CA PHE A 226 24.34 13.46 -1.38
C PHE A 226 24.52 11.93 -1.36
N SER A 227 23.47 11.19 -1.04
CA SER A 227 23.46 9.72 -1.05
C SER A 227 23.76 9.13 -2.43
N VAL A 228 23.32 9.79 -3.52
CA VAL A 228 23.71 9.43 -4.89
C VAL A 228 25.19 9.74 -5.14
N LEU A 229 25.67 10.94 -4.80
CA LEU A 229 27.08 11.32 -5.00
C LEU A 229 28.05 10.37 -4.29
N TYR A 230 27.78 10.02 -3.02
CA TYR A 230 28.60 9.05 -2.29
C TYR A 230 28.53 7.64 -2.89
N ARG A 231 27.39 7.20 -3.44
CA ARG A 231 27.31 5.93 -4.18
C ARG A 231 28.14 5.95 -5.46
N THR A 232 28.14 7.05 -6.21
CA THR A 232 28.96 7.21 -7.42
C THR A 232 30.44 7.14 -7.06
N GLN A 233 30.90 7.93 -6.09
CA GLN A 233 32.29 7.92 -5.62
C GLN A 233 32.74 6.54 -5.09
N MET A 234 31.86 5.84 -4.38
CA MET A 234 32.10 4.45 -3.92
C MET A 234 32.07 3.40 -5.02
N ASN A 235 31.66 3.74 -6.24
CA ASN A 235 31.77 2.86 -7.41
C ASN A 235 33.00 3.22 -8.24
N GLU A 236 33.27 4.51 -8.48
CA GLU A 236 34.50 4.99 -9.13
C GLU A 236 35.76 4.42 -8.44
N LEU A 237 35.81 4.47 -7.10
CA LEU A 237 36.91 3.89 -6.33
C LEU A 237 36.98 2.34 -6.39
N LYS A 238 35.86 1.64 -6.62
CA LYS A 238 35.89 0.19 -6.85
C LYS A 238 36.41 -0.13 -8.25
N ASP A 239 36.00 0.64 -9.25
CA ASP A 239 36.42 0.44 -10.63
C ASP A 239 37.92 0.75 -10.78
N GLU A 240 38.45 1.77 -10.09
CA GLU A 240 39.89 2.00 -9.95
C GLU A 240 40.62 0.84 -9.24
N ILE A 241 40.08 0.30 -8.14
CA ILE A 241 40.63 -0.88 -7.45
C ILE A 241 40.61 -2.13 -8.36
N ASN A 242 39.55 -2.32 -9.15
CA ASN A 242 39.44 -3.42 -10.11
C ASN A 242 40.51 -3.27 -11.21
N GLU A 243 40.64 -2.09 -11.81
CA GLU A 243 41.63 -1.82 -12.86
C GLU A 243 43.08 -1.98 -12.35
N LEU A 244 43.36 -1.55 -11.11
CA LEU A 244 44.65 -1.78 -10.45
C LEU A 244 44.89 -3.26 -10.14
N THR A 245 43.84 -4.02 -9.79
CA THR A 245 43.92 -5.46 -9.54
C THR A 245 44.22 -6.24 -10.82
N ASP A 246 43.57 -5.90 -11.93
CA ASP A 246 43.84 -6.53 -13.23
C ASP A 246 45.23 -6.17 -13.77
N LYS A 247 45.70 -4.92 -13.60
CA LYS A 247 47.09 -4.52 -13.90
C LYS A 247 48.11 -5.30 -13.06
N LEU A 248 47.86 -5.45 -11.75
CA LEU A 248 48.72 -6.23 -10.85
C LEU A 248 48.76 -7.70 -11.26
N ARG A 249 47.61 -8.26 -11.66
CA ARG A 249 47.52 -9.63 -12.18
C ARG A 249 48.32 -9.80 -13.48
N GLN A 250 48.15 -8.90 -14.44
CA GLN A 250 48.91 -8.91 -15.69
C GLN A 250 50.42 -8.89 -15.40
N ALA A 251 50.89 -7.95 -14.58
CA ALA A 251 52.31 -7.86 -14.20
C ALA A 251 52.81 -9.13 -13.48
N THR A 252 51.96 -9.79 -12.69
CA THR A 252 52.28 -11.06 -12.01
C THR A 252 52.39 -12.23 -12.99
N ASP A 253 51.54 -12.28 -14.01
CA ASP A 253 51.58 -13.33 -15.04
C ASP A 253 52.73 -13.09 -16.06
N GLU A 254 53.04 -11.83 -16.38
CA GLU A 254 54.26 -11.43 -17.12
C GLU A 254 55.54 -11.79 -16.35
N GLN A 255 55.59 -11.53 -15.03
CA GLN A 255 56.72 -11.94 -14.18
C GLN A 255 56.94 -13.45 -14.23
N LYS A 256 55.90 -14.28 -14.15
CA LYS A 256 56.03 -15.75 -14.26
C LYS A 256 56.63 -16.16 -15.60
N SER A 257 56.17 -15.56 -16.70
CA SER A 257 56.73 -15.84 -18.04
C SER A 257 58.22 -15.53 -18.10
N LEU A 258 58.66 -14.40 -17.52
CA LEU A 258 60.07 -14.02 -17.45
C LEU A 258 60.89 -14.91 -16.51
N GLU A 259 60.30 -15.42 -15.42
CA GLU A 259 60.94 -16.40 -14.54
C GLU A 259 61.08 -17.79 -15.20
N GLU A 260 60.09 -18.23 -15.97
CA GLU A 260 60.18 -19.45 -16.78
C GLU A 260 61.24 -19.32 -17.89
N GLU A 261 61.30 -18.18 -18.59
CA GLU A 261 62.35 -17.88 -19.57
C GLU A 261 63.75 -17.85 -18.92
N ARG A 262 63.90 -17.16 -17.79
CA ARG A 262 65.14 -17.12 -16.99
C ARG A 262 65.59 -18.54 -16.63
N ASP A 263 64.69 -19.38 -16.12
CA ASP A 263 65.04 -20.73 -15.69
C ASP A 263 65.34 -21.64 -16.89
N ASN A 264 64.71 -21.42 -18.03
CA ASN A 264 65.04 -22.14 -19.28
C ASN A 264 66.40 -21.71 -19.84
N LEU A 265 66.75 -20.42 -19.78
CA LEU A 265 68.09 -19.92 -20.11
C LEU A 265 69.14 -20.43 -19.13
N ALA A 266 68.85 -20.51 -17.83
CA ALA A 266 69.75 -21.08 -16.83
C ALA A 266 70.04 -22.58 -17.08
N LYS A 267 69.00 -23.37 -17.44
CA LYS A 267 69.17 -24.77 -17.88
C LYS A 267 70.04 -24.88 -19.13
N GLN A 268 69.81 -24.03 -20.14
CA GLN A 268 70.65 -24.00 -21.35
C GLN A 268 72.10 -23.62 -21.05
N PHE A 269 72.31 -22.63 -20.18
CA PHE A 269 73.64 -22.22 -19.74
C PHE A 269 74.38 -23.34 -19.01
N GLU A 270 73.74 -24.06 -18.08
CA GLU A 270 74.41 -25.16 -17.39
C GLU A 270 74.68 -26.35 -18.33
N ILE A 271 73.81 -26.63 -19.29
CA ILE A 271 74.09 -27.62 -20.36
C ILE A 271 75.33 -27.20 -21.18
N ALA A 272 75.46 -25.91 -21.53
CA ALA A 272 76.63 -25.38 -22.22
C ALA A 272 77.89 -25.41 -21.35
N ASN A 273 77.77 -25.12 -20.06
CA ASN A 273 78.84 -25.17 -19.06
C ASN A 273 79.37 -26.61 -18.88
N VAL A 274 78.48 -27.59 -18.77
CA VAL A 274 78.84 -29.03 -18.73
C VAL A 274 79.53 -29.46 -20.02
N LYS A 275 79.01 -29.07 -21.20
CA LYS A 275 79.66 -29.34 -22.49
C LYS A 275 81.06 -28.74 -22.58
N LEU A 276 81.23 -27.49 -22.17
CA LEU A 276 82.54 -26.81 -22.17
C LEU A 276 83.53 -27.49 -21.22
N LYS A 277 83.08 -27.94 -20.05
CA LYS A 277 83.90 -28.74 -19.11
C LYS A 277 84.30 -30.09 -19.73
N THR A 278 83.41 -30.79 -20.44
CA THR A 278 83.76 -32.04 -21.11
C THR A 278 84.71 -31.84 -22.29
N GLU A 279 84.54 -30.79 -23.11
CA GLU A 279 85.49 -30.52 -24.21
C GLU A 279 86.85 -30.03 -23.70
N SER A 280 86.90 -29.28 -22.60
CA SER A 280 88.16 -28.94 -21.93
C SER A 280 88.88 -30.19 -21.39
N LEU A 281 88.13 -31.15 -20.84
CA LEU A 281 88.68 -32.44 -20.41
C LEU A 281 89.19 -33.28 -21.60
N ASN A 282 88.42 -33.34 -22.70
CA ASN A 282 88.82 -34.00 -23.93
C ASN A 282 90.11 -33.38 -24.50
N LEU A 283 90.19 -32.05 -24.54
CA LEU A 283 91.36 -31.31 -25.04
C LEU A 283 92.59 -31.57 -24.16
N ASN A 284 92.45 -31.56 -22.83
CA ASN A 284 93.55 -31.88 -21.92
C ASN A 284 94.05 -33.32 -22.11
N LEU A 285 93.14 -34.30 -22.25
CA LEU A 285 93.49 -35.69 -22.51
C LEU A 285 94.21 -35.87 -23.85
N LEU A 286 93.77 -35.18 -24.91
CA LEU A 286 94.44 -35.18 -26.22
C LEU A 286 95.81 -34.49 -26.16
N GLN A 287 95.96 -33.41 -25.38
CA GLN A 287 97.25 -32.77 -25.15
C GLN A 287 98.22 -33.67 -24.37
N GLU A 288 97.73 -34.40 -23.37
CA GLU A 288 98.51 -35.37 -22.61
C GLU A 288 98.98 -36.53 -23.52
N GLN A 289 98.08 -37.10 -24.33
CA GLN A 289 98.42 -38.13 -25.33
C GLN A 289 99.43 -37.62 -26.37
N CYS A 290 99.28 -36.39 -26.88
CA CYS A 290 100.28 -35.78 -27.76
C CYS A 290 101.65 -35.62 -27.07
N ALA A 291 101.66 -35.23 -25.78
CA ALA A 291 102.89 -35.10 -25.01
C ALA A 291 103.52 -36.46 -24.64
N GLU A 292 102.74 -37.54 -24.54
CA GLU A 292 103.26 -38.91 -24.42
C GLU A 292 103.87 -39.39 -25.74
N LEU A 293 103.15 -39.27 -26.86
CA LEU A 293 103.66 -39.58 -28.20
C LEU A 293 104.92 -38.78 -28.54
N GLU A 294 105.03 -37.53 -28.08
CA GLU A 294 106.23 -36.71 -28.27
C GLU A 294 107.41 -37.18 -27.40
N LYS A 295 107.16 -37.71 -26.19
CA LYS A 295 108.21 -38.39 -25.39
C LYS A 295 108.65 -39.68 -26.08
N GLU A 296 107.72 -40.52 -26.54
CA GLU A 296 108.04 -41.76 -27.26
C GLU A 296 108.85 -41.49 -28.53
N LYS A 297 108.43 -40.50 -29.33
CA LYS A 297 109.18 -40.00 -30.50
C LYS A 297 110.60 -39.59 -30.12
N ASN A 298 110.78 -38.83 -29.05
CA ASN A 298 112.10 -38.37 -28.60
C ASN A 298 112.96 -39.53 -28.07
N ILE A 299 112.37 -40.54 -27.41
CA ILE A 299 113.06 -41.76 -26.99
C ILE A 299 113.53 -42.56 -28.23
N MET A 300 112.65 -42.78 -29.21
CA MET A 300 113.02 -43.45 -30.46
C MET A 300 114.10 -42.71 -31.25
N ILE A 301 114.10 -41.37 -31.23
CA ILE A 301 115.19 -40.57 -31.82
C ILE A 301 116.52 -40.87 -31.10
N ILE A 302 116.54 -40.84 -29.77
CA ILE A 302 117.74 -41.15 -28.97
C ILE A 302 118.22 -42.60 -29.18
N GLU A 303 117.31 -43.56 -29.28
CA GLU A 303 117.65 -44.97 -29.58
C GLU A 303 118.26 -45.12 -30.98
N VAL A 304 117.69 -44.45 -31.99
CA VAL A 304 118.22 -44.44 -33.37
C VAL A 304 119.56 -43.71 -33.45
N GLU A 305 119.74 -42.59 -32.75
CA GLU A 305 121.01 -41.86 -32.66
C GLU A 305 122.09 -42.68 -31.95
N ALA A 306 121.74 -43.42 -30.88
CA ALA A 306 122.64 -44.33 -30.19
C ALA A 306 123.08 -45.50 -31.08
N LEU A 307 122.13 -46.15 -31.77
CA LEU A 307 122.43 -47.20 -32.74
C LEU A 307 123.28 -46.69 -33.91
N HIS A 308 122.98 -45.50 -34.44
CA HIS A 308 123.76 -44.86 -35.49
C HIS A 308 125.18 -44.52 -35.02
N THR A 309 125.34 -44.12 -33.75
CA THR A 309 126.65 -43.87 -33.14
C THR A 309 127.45 -45.16 -32.96
N ASP A 310 126.83 -46.26 -32.52
CA ASP A 310 127.48 -47.57 -32.43
C ASP A 310 127.88 -48.11 -33.81
N PHE A 311 127.00 -48.02 -34.81
CA PHE A 311 127.34 -48.39 -36.19
C PHE A 311 128.49 -47.56 -36.75
N ASN A 312 128.52 -46.25 -36.52
CA ASN A 312 129.63 -45.38 -36.94
C ASN A 312 130.93 -45.69 -36.18
N GLY A 313 130.86 -46.01 -34.89
CA GLY A 313 132.01 -46.51 -34.11
C GLY A 313 132.53 -47.85 -34.64
N ARG A 314 131.63 -48.76 -35.01
CA ARG A 314 131.97 -50.05 -35.61
C ARG A 314 132.57 -49.90 -37.00
N LEU A 315 132.08 -48.96 -37.81
CA LEU A 315 132.68 -48.58 -39.10
C LEU A 315 134.08 -47.99 -38.90
N ALA A 316 134.27 -47.05 -37.96
CA ALA A 316 135.59 -46.48 -37.67
C ALA A 316 136.61 -47.53 -37.16
N LEU A 317 136.15 -48.55 -36.41
CA LEU A 317 136.99 -49.69 -36.04
C LEU A 317 137.34 -50.56 -37.26
N LEU A 318 136.39 -50.82 -38.17
CA LEU A 318 136.64 -51.58 -39.40
C LEU A 318 137.56 -50.82 -40.36
N ASP A 319 137.41 -49.51 -40.52
CA ASP A 319 138.31 -48.66 -41.29
C ASP A 319 139.72 -48.63 -40.67
N SER A 320 139.81 -48.61 -39.33
CA SER A 320 141.09 -48.76 -38.62
C SER A 320 141.74 -50.13 -38.91
N GLU A 321 141.00 -51.23 -38.79
CA GLU A 321 141.47 -52.56 -39.16
C GLU A 321 141.93 -52.60 -40.63
N ILE A 322 141.12 -52.11 -41.57
CA ILE A 322 141.44 -52.00 -43.01
C ILE A 322 142.71 -51.18 -43.25
N ASN A 323 142.89 -50.06 -42.55
CA ASN A 323 144.11 -49.26 -42.62
C ASN A 323 145.32 -50.05 -42.11
N THR A 324 145.24 -50.72 -40.95
CA THR A 324 146.36 -51.59 -40.50
C THR A 324 146.64 -52.77 -41.45
N PHE A 325 145.63 -53.27 -42.16
CA PHE A 325 145.83 -54.28 -43.21
C PHE A 325 146.49 -53.66 -44.45
N ARG A 326 146.17 -52.40 -44.80
CA ARG A 326 146.85 -51.64 -45.86
C ARG A 326 148.30 -51.36 -45.50
N ASP A 327 148.59 -50.87 -44.29
CA ASP A 327 149.97 -50.64 -43.81
C ASP A 327 150.81 -51.93 -43.85
N ARG A 328 150.21 -53.06 -43.44
CA ARG A 328 150.84 -54.39 -43.52
C ARG A 328 151.06 -54.85 -44.97
N TYR A 329 150.11 -54.56 -45.87
CA TYR A 329 150.23 -54.86 -47.30
C TYR A 329 151.32 -54.01 -47.97
N GLU A 330 151.32 -52.69 -47.77
CA GLU A 330 152.30 -51.75 -48.31
C GLU A 330 153.71 -52.06 -47.79
N LYS A 331 153.85 -52.39 -46.50
CA LYS A 331 155.12 -52.89 -45.97
C LYS A 331 155.56 -54.20 -46.62
N CYS A 332 154.65 -55.16 -46.79
CA CYS A 332 154.99 -56.43 -47.43
C CYS A 332 155.36 -56.25 -48.92
N GLN A 333 154.75 -55.30 -49.61
CA GLN A 333 155.15 -54.89 -50.97
C GLN A 333 156.54 -54.25 -50.97
N TYR A 334 156.83 -53.34 -50.04
CA TYR A 334 158.16 -52.72 -49.89
C TYR A 334 159.26 -53.77 -49.62
N ASP A 335 159.02 -54.69 -48.69
CA ASP A 335 159.94 -55.78 -48.36
C ASP A 335 160.15 -56.72 -49.58
N LEU A 336 159.12 -56.96 -50.39
CA LEU A 336 159.19 -57.72 -51.65
C LEU A 336 159.99 -56.98 -52.74
N GLU A 337 159.75 -55.68 -52.94
CA GLU A 337 160.51 -54.84 -53.89
C GLU A 337 162.00 -54.75 -53.51
N GLN A 338 162.31 -54.69 -52.21
CA GLN A 338 163.68 -54.73 -51.73
C GLN A 338 164.34 -56.09 -52.00
N ALA A 339 163.66 -57.20 -51.72
CA ALA A 339 164.16 -58.53 -52.02
C ALA A 339 164.41 -58.75 -53.53
N ILE A 340 163.61 -58.14 -54.41
CA ILE A 340 163.82 -58.15 -55.87
C ILE A 340 165.11 -57.40 -56.24
N LYS A 341 165.34 -56.20 -55.68
CA LYS A 341 166.57 -55.40 -55.91
C LYS A 341 167.81 -56.14 -55.43
N ASP A 342 167.77 -56.76 -54.26
CA ASP A 342 168.91 -57.51 -53.70
C ASP A 342 169.23 -58.77 -54.53
N ARG A 343 168.20 -59.48 -55.02
CA ARG A 343 168.34 -60.58 -55.98
C ARG A 343 169.04 -60.12 -57.28
N GLU A 344 168.67 -58.96 -57.81
CA GLU A 344 169.26 -58.42 -59.05
C GLU A 344 170.69 -57.90 -58.84
N ALA A 345 170.97 -57.28 -57.69
CA ALA A 345 172.32 -56.90 -57.30
C ALA A 345 173.26 -58.11 -57.13
N MET A 346 172.74 -59.25 -56.66
CA MET A 346 173.49 -60.51 -56.61
C MET A 346 173.65 -61.14 -58.00
N SER A 347 172.60 -61.17 -58.82
CA SER A 347 172.65 -61.70 -60.19
C SER A 347 173.72 -61.00 -61.06
N ASN A 348 173.83 -59.67 -60.95
CA ASN A 348 174.82 -58.90 -61.70
C ASN A 348 176.28 -59.15 -61.26
N LYS A 349 176.53 -59.60 -60.01
CA LYS A 349 177.88 -59.91 -59.51
C LYS A 349 178.44 -61.23 -60.06
N PHE A 350 177.60 -62.22 -60.33
CA PHE A 350 178.04 -63.52 -60.85
C PHE A 350 178.31 -63.52 -62.36
N LYS A 351 177.73 -62.57 -63.11
CA LYS A 351 177.81 -62.52 -64.58
C LYS A 351 179.25 -62.59 -65.14
N PRO A 352 180.21 -61.73 -64.75
CA PRO A 352 181.58 -61.81 -65.28
C PRO A 352 182.35 -63.07 -64.82
N ILE A 353 181.93 -63.73 -63.75
CA ILE A 353 182.53 -64.99 -63.28
C ILE A 353 182.07 -66.15 -64.17
N ILE A 354 180.79 -66.15 -64.57
CA ILE A 354 180.23 -67.11 -65.53
C ILE A 354 180.89 -66.94 -66.90
N ASP A 355 181.06 -65.70 -67.36
CA ASP A 355 181.72 -65.41 -68.65
C ASP A 355 183.18 -65.92 -68.68
N GLN A 356 183.92 -65.82 -67.55
CA GLN A 356 185.27 -66.41 -67.43
C GLN A 356 185.27 -67.94 -67.31
N MET A 357 184.23 -68.56 -66.74
CA MET A 357 184.12 -70.03 -66.72
C MET A 357 183.95 -70.61 -68.12
N HIS A 358 183.11 -69.99 -68.97
CA HIS A 358 182.85 -70.51 -70.31
C HIS A 358 184.09 -70.53 -71.23
N ASP A 359 185.00 -69.57 -71.10
CA ASP A 359 186.22 -69.55 -71.93
C ASP A 359 187.26 -70.60 -71.46
N LEU A 360 187.22 -70.99 -70.17
CA LEU A 360 187.97 -72.13 -69.65
C LEU A 360 187.33 -73.49 -70.04
N GLU A 361 186.00 -73.60 -70.02
CA GLU A 361 185.30 -74.78 -70.55
C GLU A 361 185.65 -75.06 -72.01
N ARG A 362 185.85 -74.01 -72.81
CA ARG A 362 186.23 -74.11 -74.23
C ARG A 362 187.56 -74.85 -74.43
N GLN A 363 188.54 -74.62 -73.56
CA GLN A 363 189.83 -75.35 -73.60
C GLN A 363 189.70 -76.78 -73.04
N VAL A 364 188.82 -76.99 -72.05
CA VAL A 364 188.48 -78.33 -71.55
C VAL A 364 187.79 -79.20 -72.61
N THR A 365 186.99 -78.61 -73.51
CA THR A 365 186.31 -79.37 -74.58
C THR A 365 187.24 -79.95 -75.65
N GLU A 366 188.43 -79.39 -75.90
CA GLU A 366 189.42 -80.04 -76.78
C GLU A 366 190.10 -81.25 -76.13
N LEU A 367 190.33 -81.20 -74.81
CA LEU A 367 190.91 -82.34 -74.07
C LEU A 367 189.90 -83.47 -73.81
N ARG A 368 188.59 -83.16 -73.75
CA ARG A 368 187.52 -84.16 -73.61
C ARG A 368 187.21 -84.96 -74.90
N LYS A 369 187.94 -84.74 -76.00
CA LYS A 369 187.79 -85.52 -77.24
C LYS A 369 188.75 -86.74 -77.33
N LYS A 370 189.32 -87.18 -76.20
CA LYS A 370 190.29 -88.30 -76.12
C LYS A 370 190.03 -89.34 -75.04
N ALA A 371 188.92 -89.24 -74.30
CA ALA A 371 188.47 -90.28 -73.38
C ALA A 371 186.93 -90.35 -73.38
N ASP A 372 186.43 -91.57 -73.60
CA ASP A 372 185.10 -92.10 -73.30
C ASP A 372 183.89 -91.38 -73.97
N ASP A 373 183.15 -91.92 -74.95
CA ASP A 373 182.99 -93.28 -75.51
C ASP A 373 182.70 -94.44 -74.53
N GLU A 374 181.62 -95.18 -74.80
CA GLU A 374 181.32 -96.52 -74.25
C GLU A 374 181.14 -96.71 -72.71
N ARG A 375 180.34 -95.86 -72.05
CA ARG A 375 179.21 -96.27 -71.13
C ARG A 375 178.42 -95.04 -70.64
N ALA A 376 177.08 -94.91 -70.73
CA ALA A 376 175.95 -95.84 -70.51
C ALA A 376 175.64 -96.12 -69.02
N LYS A 377 174.38 -96.08 -68.52
CA LYS A 377 173.07 -95.75 -69.13
C LYS A 377 172.00 -95.55 -68.02
N LYS A 378 171.05 -94.63 -68.22
CA LYS A 378 169.68 -94.52 -67.62
C LYS A 378 169.52 -94.38 -66.08
N GLU A 379 168.62 -93.47 -65.69
CA GLU A 379 167.38 -93.65 -64.85
C GLU A 379 166.96 -92.27 -64.26
N ALA A 380 165.74 -91.72 -64.26
CA ALA A 380 164.37 -92.05 -64.71
C ALA A 380 163.32 -92.21 -63.57
N ALA A 381 162.25 -91.39 -63.66
CA ALA A 381 160.95 -91.49 -62.99
C ALA A 381 160.82 -91.15 -61.46
N VAL A 382 159.63 -90.90 -60.88
CA VAL A 382 158.55 -89.90 -61.20
C VAL A 382 157.37 -89.91 -60.17
N LYS A 383 156.79 -88.72 -59.85
CA LYS A 383 155.37 -88.43 -59.41
C LYS A 383 154.79 -88.77 -57.99
N LYS A 384 153.80 -87.91 -57.62
CA LYS A 384 152.48 -88.15 -56.94
C LYS A 384 152.43 -88.49 -55.42
N LEU A 385 151.31 -88.31 -54.69
CA LEU A 385 150.15 -87.36 -54.62
C LEU A 385 149.22 -87.77 -53.41
N GLN A 386 148.02 -87.16 -53.25
CA GLN A 386 146.76 -87.66 -52.59
C GLN A 386 146.50 -87.38 -51.06
N GLU A 387 145.28 -87.41 -50.47
CA GLU A 387 143.86 -87.13 -50.91
C GLU A 387 142.74 -87.28 -49.79
N ILE A 388 141.90 -86.23 -49.55
CA ILE A 388 140.40 -86.15 -49.25
C ILE A 388 139.67 -86.89 -48.04
N VAL A 389 138.44 -86.40 -47.67
CA VAL A 389 137.27 -86.90 -46.83
C VAL A 389 137.31 -86.88 -45.26
N THR A 390 136.21 -86.91 -44.43
CA THR A 390 134.71 -87.08 -44.57
C THR A 390 133.84 -86.50 -43.39
N ASN A 391 132.68 -85.85 -43.68
CA ASN A 391 131.26 -86.03 -43.18
C ASN A 391 130.79 -85.97 -41.65
N PRO A 392 129.46 -85.87 -41.28
CA PRO A 392 128.61 -84.63 -41.29
C PRO A 392 127.48 -84.53 -40.17
N ILE A 393 126.38 -83.75 -40.43
CA ILE A 393 125.00 -83.69 -39.79
C ILE A 393 124.84 -82.72 -38.55
N GLN A 394 123.72 -82.02 -38.19
CA GLN A 394 122.25 -82.03 -38.53
C GLN A 394 121.54 -80.62 -38.72
N ASN A 395 120.35 -80.37 -38.10
CA ASN A 395 119.29 -79.33 -38.37
C ASN A 395 118.48 -79.00 -37.07
N ASN A 396 117.37 -78.21 -36.92
CA ASN A 396 116.45 -77.38 -37.77
C ASN A 396 115.58 -76.38 -36.90
N PRO A 397 115.04 -75.25 -37.41
CA PRO A 397 114.11 -74.34 -36.68
C PRO A 397 112.69 -74.07 -37.32
N PHE A 398 111.89 -73.18 -36.66
CA PHE A 398 110.74 -72.31 -37.12
C PHE A 398 109.22 -72.63 -36.88
N LEU A 399 108.48 -71.54 -36.52
CA LEU A 399 107.03 -71.16 -36.62
C LEU A 399 105.85 -72.04 -36.12
N SER A 400 104.84 -71.42 -35.46
CA SER A 400 103.37 -71.67 -35.67
C SER A 400 102.38 -70.81 -34.84
N ARG A 401 101.12 -70.70 -35.35
CA ARG A 401 99.85 -70.19 -34.75
C ARG A 401 98.69 -70.65 -35.69
N PRO A 402 97.40 -70.87 -35.32
CA PRO A 402 96.68 -70.97 -34.03
C PRO A 402 95.80 -72.27 -33.87
N THR A 403 94.89 -72.28 -32.86
CA THR A 403 93.59 -73.01 -32.73
C THR A 403 93.49 -74.16 -31.68
N GLY A 404 92.37 -74.23 -30.95
CA GLY A 404 92.03 -75.32 -30.00
C GLY A 404 91.09 -74.92 -28.83
N SER A 405 89.95 -75.60 -28.67
CA SER A 405 88.85 -75.29 -27.71
C SER A 405 88.98 -75.99 -26.33
N SER A 406 88.49 -75.39 -25.22
CA SER A 406 87.47 -75.99 -24.30
C SER A 406 87.08 -75.09 -23.08
N ARG A 407 86.05 -75.53 -22.31
CA ARG A 407 85.23 -74.80 -21.31
C ARG A 407 85.73 -74.88 -19.84
N ARG A 408 85.45 -73.87 -18.99
CA ARG A 408 84.56 -73.92 -17.78
C ARG A 408 84.70 -72.72 -16.78
N HIS A 409 83.57 -72.31 -16.19
CA HIS A 409 83.39 -71.38 -15.04
C HIS A 409 83.98 -69.95 -15.17
N ASP A 410 83.55 -68.95 -14.37
CA ASP A 410 82.63 -68.96 -13.22
C ASP A 410 81.56 -67.84 -13.27
N ARG A 411 80.54 -67.88 -12.37
CA ARG A 411 79.32 -67.06 -12.44
C ARG A 411 78.71 -66.74 -11.05
N ASP A 412 79.28 -65.78 -10.31
CA ASP A 412 78.50 -64.96 -9.34
C ASP A 412 79.22 -63.65 -8.94
N ARG A 413 78.54 -62.48 -9.05
CA ARG A 413 78.75 -61.30 -8.19
C ARG A 413 77.82 -60.08 -8.38
N ASN A 414 77.01 -59.98 -9.44
CA ASN A 414 76.37 -58.70 -9.79
C ASN A 414 74.95 -58.47 -9.19
N ASP A 415 74.18 -59.53 -8.94
CA ASP A 415 72.72 -59.39 -8.69
C ASP A 415 72.36 -58.76 -7.33
N ARG A 416 73.23 -58.87 -6.31
CA ARG A 416 72.95 -58.36 -4.95
C ARG A 416 72.89 -56.83 -4.83
N ASN A 417 73.54 -56.08 -5.73
CA ASN A 417 73.56 -54.62 -5.67
C ASN A 417 72.41 -53.94 -6.44
N VAL A 418 71.83 -54.62 -7.43
CA VAL A 418 70.68 -54.12 -8.20
C VAL A 418 69.39 -54.30 -7.40
N ALA A 419 69.18 -55.49 -6.81
CA ALA A 419 68.02 -55.79 -5.98
C ALA A 419 67.84 -54.77 -4.84
N ARG A 420 68.89 -54.53 -4.04
CA ARG A 420 68.83 -53.61 -2.88
C ARG A 420 68.49 -52.16 -3.26
N ARG A 421 68.87 -51.69 -4.47
CA ARG A 421 68.53 -50.35 -4.95
C ARG A 421 67.07 -50.25 -5.43
N LEU A 422 66.56 -51.28 -6.10
CA LEU A 422 65.14 -51.37 -6.48
C LEU A 422 64.25 -51.49 -5.24
N GLU A 423 64.65 -52.28 -4.26
CA GLU A 423 63.92 -52.50 -3.01
C GLU A 423 63.88 -51.23 -2.14
N GLN A 424 64.99 -50.48 -2.05
CA GLN A 424 65.03 -49.18 -1.37
C GLN A 424 64.20 -48.10 -2.10
N ALA A 425 64.16 -48.10 -3.43
CA ALA A 425 63.29 -47.21 -4.21
C ALA A 425 61.80 -47.57 -4.04
N LEU A 426 61.47 -48.87 -4.03
CA LEU A 426 60.11 -49.38 -3.80
C LEU A 426 59.59 -48.95 -2.42
N GLU A 427 60.44 -49.00 -1.39
CA GLU A 427 60.03 -48.62 -0.03
C GLU A 427 59.89 -47.10 0.13
N VAL A 428 60.70 -46.29 -0.56
CA VAL A 428 60.48 -44.83 -0.65
C VAL A 428 59.15 -44.51 -1.34
N GLU A 429 58.80 -45.19 -2.43
CA GLU A 429 57.56 -44.92 -3.15
C GLU A 429 56.32 -45.45 -2.40
N ARG A 430 56.45 -46.55 -1.66
CA ARG A 430 55.46 -46.98 -0.66
C ARG A 430 55.29 -45.97 0.46
N ALA A 431 56.37 -45.36 0.95
CA ALA A 431 56.30 -44.31 1.96
C ALA A 431 55.60 -43.05 1.43
N LYS A 432 55.83 -42.65 0.17
CA LYS A 432 55.06 -41.59 -0.49
C LYS A 432 53.59 -41.95 -0.64
N TYR A 433 53.27 -43.14 -1.15
CA TYR A 433 51.88 -43.61 -1.28
C TYR A 433 51.17 -43.64 0.07
N LYS A 434 51.85 -44.09 1.14
CA LYS A 434 51.32 -44.08 2.50
C LYS A 434 51.13 -42.66 3.05
N LYS A 435 52.02 -41.72 2.73
CA LYS A 435 51.86 -40.30 3.10
C LYS A 435 50.67 -39.67 2.38
N LEU A 436 50.52 -39.92 1.07
CA LEU A 436 49.38 -39.45 0.28
C LEU A 436 48.06 -40.10 0.72
N GLN A 437 48.08 -41.38 1.11
CA GLN A 437 46.94 -42.06 1.72
C GLN A 437 46.54 -41.40 3.04
N ASN A 438 47.50 -41.17 3.95
CA ASN A 438 47.24 -40.45 5.20
C ASN A 438 46.66 -39.04 4.95
N GLU A 439 47.20 -38.28 3.99
CA GLU A 439 46.70 -36.95 3.61
C GLU A 439 45.24 -37.02 3.10
N LYS A 440 44.89 -38.08 2.35
CA LYS A 440 43.50 -38.32 1.91
C LYS A 440 42.59 -38.81 3.02
N ASP A 441 43.11 -39.58 3.97
CA ASP A 441 42.36 -40.01 5.15
C ASP A 441 42.11 -38.83 6.11
N GLU A 442 43.03 -37.85 6.19
CA GLU A 442 42.86 -36.57 6.91
C GLU A 442 41.86 -35.62 6.21
N GLU A 443 41.90 -35.50 4.88
CA GLU A 443 40.85 -34.83 4.09
C GLU A 443 39.46 -35.48 4.30
N LEU A 444 39.39 -36.81 4.33
CA LEU A 444 38.13 -37.52 4.60
C LEU A 444 37.66 -37.35 6.06
N ALA A 445 38.58 -37.28 7.03
CA ALA A 445 38.24 -37.02 8.43
C ALA A 445 37.66 -35.61 8.62
N THR A 446 38.28 -34.59 8.02
CA THR A 446 37.81 -33.20 8.10
C THR A 446 36.47 -33.00 7.38
N LEU A 447 36.30 -33.57 6.18
CA LEU A 447 35.00 -33.59 5.49
C LEU A 447 33.92 -34.32 6.29
N SER A 448 34.27 -35.42 6.99
CA SER A 448 33.35 -36.12 7.89
C SER A 448 32.95 -35.26 9.09
N GLU A 449 33.87 -34.49 9.67
CA GLU A 449 33.55 -33.56 10.77
C GLU A 449 32.63 -32.42 10.31
N ASP A 450 32.89 -31.79 9.16
CA ASP A 450 32.00 -30.76 8.61
C ASP A 450 30.62 -31.34 8.22
N ILE A 451 30.54 -32.56 7.67
CA ILE A 451 29.25 -33.25 7.46
C ILE A 451 28.51 -33.46 8.79
N ASN A 452 29.21 -33.82 9.87
CA ASN A 452 28.59 -34.03 11.18
C ASN A 452 28.22 -32.71 11.88
N LYS A 453 28.91 -31.62 11.57
CA LYS A 453 28.57 -30.24 11.99
C LYS A 453 27.34 -29.72 11.24
N LEU A 454 27.27 -29.92 9.92
CA LEU A 454 26.09 -29.61 9.11
C LEU A 454 24.88 -30.45 9.52
N LYS A 455 25.05 -31.74 9.87
CA LYS A 455 23.97 -32.54 10.46
C LYS A 455 23.48 -31.97 11.80
N ARG A 456 24.39 -31.55 12.69
CA ARG A 456 24.03 -30.91 13.96
C ARG A 456 23.28 -29.60 13.75
N GLU A 457 23.66 -28.79 12.77
CA GLU A 457 22.93 -27.57 12.42
C GLU A 457 21.57 -27.87 11.77
N LEU A 458 21.47 -28.87 10.89
CA LEU A 458 20.18 -29.31 10.35
C LEU A 458 19.23 -29.81 11.44
N GLU A 459 19.75 -30.47 12.49
CA GLU A 459 18.96 -30.93 13.63
C GLU A 459 18.50 -29.76 14.52
N THR A 460 19.34 -28.77 14.81
CA THR A 460 18.88 -27.58 15.55
C THR A 460 17.89 -26.74 14.75
N ARG A 461 18.03 -26.67 13.41
CA ARG A 461 16.99 -26.11 12.53
C ARG A 461 15.71 -26.96 12.53
N ARG A 462 15.82 -28.28 12.69
CA ARG A 462 14.66 -29.20 12.88
C ARG A 462 13.90 -28.84 14.16
N ASP A 463 14.62 -28.70 15.27
CA ASP A 463 14.06 -28.30 16.57
C ASP A 463 13.43 -26.90 16.53
N GLU A 464 14.06 -25.93 15.85
CA GLU A 464 13.47 -24.60 15.61
C GLU A 464 12.16 -24.73 14.81
N ILE A 465 12.17 -25.45 13.69
CA ILE A 465 10.98 -25.71 12.87
C ILE A 465 9.88 -26.39 13.69
N ASP A 466 10.20 -27.41 14.49
CA ASP A 466 9.22 -28.18 15.27
C ASP A 466 8.77 -27.42 16.53
N LYS A 467 9.52 -26.42 16.99
CA LYS A 467 9.07 -25.40 17.96
C LYS A 467 8.11 -24.41 17.31
N TYR A 468 8.38 -23.94 16.09
CA TYR A 468 7.45 -23.08 15.34
C TYR A 468 6.18 -23.82 14.94
N LYS A 469 6.25 -25.11 14.55
CA LYS A 469 5.07 -25.98 14.39
C LYS A 469 4.26 -26.06 15.67
N ARG A 470 4.87 -26.40 16.82
CA ARG A 470 4.14 -26.43 18.11
C ARG A 470 3.46 -25.10 18.47
N ILE A 471 4.04 -23.96 18.11
CA ILE A 471 3.40 -22.63 18.25
C ILE A 471 2.22 -22.47 17.27
N LEU A 472 2.36 -22.93 16.02
CA LEU A 472 1.28 -22.97 15.03
C LEU A 472 0.16 -23.96 15.40
N ASP A 473 0.46 -25.13 15.94
CA ASP A 473 -0.49 -26.14 16.39
C ASP A 473 -1.29 -25.63 17.60
N THR A 474 -0.61 -24.96 18.54
CA THR A 474 -1.25 -24.30 19.69
C THR A 474 -2.17 -23.13 19.25
N ARG A 475 -1.89 -22.50 18.09
CA ARG A 475 -2.81 -21.55 17.43
C ARG A 475 -3.93 -22.25 16.67
N GLY A 476 -3.62 -23.30 15.91
CA GLY A 476 -4.56 -24.06 15.08
C GLY A 476 -5.60 -24.84 15.89
N SER A 477 -5.32 -25.13 17.16
CA SER A 477 -6.30 -25.69 18.10
C SER A 477 -7.48 -24.76 18.42
N ILE A 478 -7.49 -23.51 17.92
CA ILE A 478 -8.63 -22.59 18.00
C ILE A 478 -9.49 -22.62 16.73
N ASP A 479 -8.89 -22.80 15.55
CA ASP A 479 -9.55 -22.63 14.25
C ASP A 479 -9.49 -23.92 13.40
N ASN A 480 -10.46 -24.81 13.62
CA ASN A 480 -10.52 -26.10 12.95
C ASN A 480 -11.75 -26.21 12.03
N ILE A 481 -11.55 -25.96 10.72
CA ILE A 481 -12.28 -26.60 9.60
C ILE A 481 -11.46 -26.46 8.29
N SER A 482 -11.17 -27.61 7.69
CA SER A 482 -10.52 -27.91 6.40
C SER A 482 -10.50 -26.77 5.35
N LEU A 483 -9.35 -26.34 4.82
CA LEU A 483 -8.40 -27.05 3.92
C LEU A 483 -8.99 -27.58 2.61
N THR A 484 -8.57 -26.97 1.50
CA THR A 484 -7.86 -27.63 0.38
C THR A 484 -6.74 -26.68 -0.08
N SER A 485 -5.55 -27.20 -0.36
CA SER A 485 -4.37 -26.38 -0.72
C SER A 485 -3.85 -26.78 -2.11
N ASP A 486 -4.25 -26.01 -3.12
CA ASP A 486 -3.55 -25.75 -4.38
C ASP A 486 -4.05 -24.38 -4.89
N ASP A 487 -3.30 -23.73 -5.80
CA ASP A 487 -3.47 -22.33 -6.28
C ASP A 487 -3.05 -21.21 -5.29
N LEU A 488 -1.73 -21.06 -5.07
CA LEU A 488 -1.09 -19.97 -4.31
C LEU A 488 -1.07 -18.60 -5.03
N ASP A 489 -2.17 -18.22 -5.70
CA ASP A 489 -2.33 -16.91 -6.38
C ASP A 489 -3.70 -16.21 -6.14
N ASP A 490 -4.78 -16.93 -5.80
CA ASP A 490 -6.15 -16.34 -5.70
C ASP A 490 -6.36 -15.46 -4.45
N ASP A 491 -5.55 -15.64 -3.40
CA ASP A 491 -5.76 -14.99 -2.09
C ASP A 491 -5.59 -13.46 -2.12
N ARG A 492 -4.99 -12.93 -3.21
CA ARG A 492 -4.92 -11.48 -3.49
C ARG A 492 -6.25 -10.91 -3.98
N ASP A 493 -7.17 -11.74 -4.45
CA ASP A 493 -8.32 -11.35 -5.26
C ASP A 493 -9.69 -11.60 -4.58
N ARG A 494 -9.68 -12.31 -3.44
CA ARG A 494 -10.74 -12.32 -2.42
C ARG A 494 -10.85 -10.93 -1.76
N LEU A 495 -12.05 -10.50 -1.39
CA LEU A 495 -12.27 -9.31 -0.56
C LEU A 495 -13.49 -9.54 0.32
N GLU A 496 -13.32 -9.37 1.62
CA GLU A 496 -14.40 -9.50 2.58
C GLU A 496 -14.29 -8.47 3.70
N SER A 497 -15.44 -7.93 4.11
CA SER A 497 -15.54 -7.01 5.23
C SER A 497 -16.96 -6.94 5.76
N TRP A 498 -17.12 -6.45 6.98
CA TRP A 498 -18.41 -5.98 7.44
C TRP A 498 -18.79 -4.69 6.69
N VAL A 499 -20.01 -4.66 6.16
CA VAL A 499 -20.61 -3.50 5.48
C VAL A 499 -22.00 -3.20 6.06
N GLN A 500 -22.58 -2.10 5.63
CA GLN A 500 -23.93 -1.69 5.99
C GLN A 500 -24.78 -1.43 4.74
N ILE A 501 -25.93 -2.09 4.66
CA ILE A 501 -26.89 -2.02 3.55
C ILE A 501 -28.15 -1.28 4.03
N PRO A 502 -28.74 -0.35 3.26
CA PRO A 502 -29.91 0.39 3.72
C PRO A 502 -31.14 -0.51 3.82
N THR A 503 -31.87 -0.40 4.92
CA THR A 503 -33.22 -0.97 5.04
C THR A 503 -34.25 -0.10 4.33
N ARG A 504 -35.47 -0.63 4.15
CA ARG A 504 -36.64 0.04 3.56
C ARG A 504 -36.95 1.45 4.08
N ASN A 505 -36.40 1.90 5.22
CA ASN A 505 -36.68 3.22 5.77
C ASN A 505 -35.46 3.89 6.43
N ILE A 506 -34.53 4.37 5.59
CA ILE A 506 -33.34 5.16 5.97
C ILE A 506 -33.70 6.36 6.88
N ARG A 507 -34.94 6.87 6.84
CA ARG A 507 -35.44 7.99 7.67
C ARG A 507 -35.34 7.78 9.19
N ARG A 508 -35.09 6.56 9.67
CA ARG A 508 -34.82 6.25 11.09
C ARG A 508 -33.43 5.65 11.32
N GLY A 509 -32.43 6.06 10.52
CA GLY A 509 -31.05 5.56 10.63
C GLY A 509 -30.88 4.08 10.27
N GLY A 510 -31.84 3.51 9.55
CA GLY A 510 -31.97 2.06 9.33
C GLY A 510 -30.94 1.49 8.36
N TRP A 511 -29.69 1.38 8.78
CA TRP A 511 -28.62 0.65 8.11
C TRP A 511 -28.44 -0.74 8.74
N LYS A 512 -28.59 -1.81 7.95
CA LYS A 512 -28.39 -3.19 8.41
C LYS A 512 -26.93 -3.59 8.20
N ARG A 513 -26.22 -3.95 9.27
CA ARG A 513 -24.89 -4.55 9.19
C ARG A 513 -25.00 -5.96 8.57
N GLN A 514 -24.16 -6.25 7.58
CA GLN A 514 -24.05 -7.52 6.87
C GLN A 514 -22.58 -7.82 6.58
N TYR A 515 -22.22 -9.08 6.39
CA TYR A 515 -20.86 -9.49 6.03
C TYR A 515 -20.80 -9.69 4.51
N ALA A 516 -19.94 -8.93 3.84
CA ALA A 516 -19.79 -8.95 2.38
C ALA A 516 -18.56 -9.74 1.97
N VAL A 517 -18.67 -10.56 0.93
CA VAL A 517 -17.59 -11.38 0.37
C VAL A 517 -17.63 -11.33 -1.16
N ILE A 518 -16.47 -11.11 -1.80
CA ILE A 518 -16.26 -11.39 -3.22
C ILE A 518 -15.61 -12.77 -3.33
N ALA A 519 -16.36 -13.77 -3.83
CA ALA A 519 -15.87 -15.13 -4.03
C ALA A 519 -16.52 -15.76 -5.28
N LYS A 520 -15.77 -16.58 -6.03
CA LYS A 520 -16.26 -17.35 -7.20
C LYS A 520 -17.08 -16.50 -8.19
N ASN A 521 -16.56 -15.31 -8.52
CA ASN A 521 -17.18 -14.27 -9.34
C ASN A 521 -18.59 -13.82 -8.93
N LYS A 522 -18.89 -13.86 -7.61
CA LYS A 522 -20.14 -13.35 -7.02
C LYS A 522 -19.84 -12.38 -5.88
N LEU A 523 -20.69 -11.36 -5.75
CA LEU A 523 -20.80 -10.53 -4.55
C LEU A 523 -21.86 -11.15 -3.64
N LEU A 524 -21.42 -11.64 -2.49
CA LEU A 524 -22.24 -12.35 -1.50
C LEU A 524 -22.42 -11.49 -0.25
N LEU A 525 -23.66 -11.39 0.25
CA LEU A 525 -24.01 -10.66 1.47
C LEU A 525 -24.69 -11.59 2.46
N TYR A 526 -24.04 -11.84 3.59
CA TYR A 526 -24.51 -12.70 4.69
C TYR A 526 -25.08 -11.83 5.83
N ASN A 527 -25.99 -12.36 6.66
CA ASN A 527 -26.46 -11.63 7.84
C ASN A 527 -25.50 -11.80 9.03
N SER A 528 -24.88 -12.97 9.11
CA SER A 528 -23.83 -13.35 10.04
C SER A 528 -22.68 -14.02 9.29
N GLU A 529 -21.46 -13.82 9.78
CA GLU A 529 -20.24 -14.52 9.33
C GLU A 529 -20.33 -16.05 9.49
N LYS A 530 -21.29 -16.54 10.28
CA LYS A 530 -21.59 -17.97 10.48
C LYS A 530 -22.72 -18.51 9.60
N ASP A 531 -23.32 -17.68 8.73
CA ASP A 531 -24.39 -18.13 7.82
C ASP A 531 -23.81 -18.94 6.66
N GLN A 532 -24.23 -20.20 6.49
CA GLN A 532 -23.80 -21.01 5.33
C GLN A 532 -24.41 -20.56 3.99
N LEU A 533 -25.46 -19.72 4.02
CA LEU A 533 -26.17 -19.22 2.85
C LEU A 533 -26.17 -17.69 2.84
N ALA A 534 -25.74 -17.10 1.73
CA ALA A 534 -25.81 -15.66 1.52
C ALA A 534 -27.28 -15.20 1.45
N ALA A 535 -27.61 -14.12 2.16
CA ALA A 535 -28.92 -13.49 2.10
C ALA A 535 -29.18 -12.85 0.73
N ILE A 536 -28.12 -12.33 0.09
CA ILE A 536 -28.12 -11.83 -1.28
C ILE A 536 -26.88 -12.38 -2.00
N SER A 537 -27.06 -12.96 -3.17
CA SER A 537 -25.98 -13.33 -4.10
C SER A 537 -26.17 -12.56 -5.41
N ILE A 538 -25.17 -11.78 -5.82
CA ILE A 538 -25.16 -11.05 -7.10
C ILE A 538 -24.00 -11.55 -7.98
N ASP A 539 -24.28 -11.97 -9.21
CA ASP A 539 -23.24 -12.35 -10.18
C ASP A 539 -22.41 -11.13 -10.60
N VAL A 540 -21.08 -11.18 -10.48
CA VAL A 540 -20.20 -10.04 -10.83
C VAL A 540 -20.23 -9.73 -12.33
N ASP A 541 -20.43 -10.76 -13.17
CA ASP A 541 -20.61 -10.61 -14.62
C ASP A 541 -21.84 -9.79 -15.02
N LYS A 542 -22.81 -9.62 -14.10
CA LYS A 542 -24.07 -8.88 -14.31
C LYS A 542 -24.07 -7.50 -13.64
N LEU A 543 -22.92 -7.03 -13.13
CA LEU A 543 -22.74 -5.64 -12.71
C LEU A 543 -22.53 -4.74 -13.95
N TYR A 544 -23.23 -3.61 -14.02
CA TYR A 544 -23.05 -2.61 -15.08
C TYR A 544 -21.96 -1.60 -14.74
N HIS A 545 -21.99 -1.09 -13.50
CA HIS A 545 -20.91 -0.27 -12.92
C HIS A 545 -20.94 -0.29 -11.39
N VAL A 546 -19.81 0.12 -10.79
CA VAL A 546 -19.66 0.39 -9.37
C VAL A 546 -18.93 1.72 -9.21
N ARG A 547 -19.49 2.65 -8.41
CA ARG A 547 -18.95 4.01 -8.23
C ARG A 547 -19.16 4.54 -6.81
N ALA A 548 -18.37 5.55 -6.43
CA ALA A 548 -18.67 6.36 -5.25
C ALA A 548 -20.01 7.12 -5.44
N VAL A 549 -20.77 7.29 -4.37
CA VAL A 549 -21.99 8.12 -4.40
C VAL A 549 -21.69 9.60 -4.20
N THR A 550 -22.58 10.44 -4.71
CA THR A 550 -22.62 11.88 -4.47
C THR A 550 -23.77 12.24 -3.52
N GLN A 551 -23.79 13.49 -3.04
CA GLN A 551 -24.91 14.01 -2.24
C GLN A 551 -26.27 13.90 -2.96
N GLY A 552 -26.29 13.95 -4.29
CA GLY A 552 -27.49 13.77 -5.10
C GLY A 552 -28.02 12.34 -5.11
N ASP A 553 -27.15 11.34 -4.99
CA ASP A 553 -27.54 9.92 -4.96
C ASP A 553 -28.04 9.50 -3.56
N VAL A 554 -27.57 10.17 -2.49
CA VAL A 554 -27.95 9.89 -1.09
C VAL A 554 -28.45 11.14 -0.35
N LEU A 555 -29.53 11.75 -0.87
CA LEU A 555 -30.17 13.01 -0.41
C LEU A 555 -30.47 13.16 1.10
N ARG A 556 -30.37 12.09 1.91
CA ARG A 556 -30.77 12.07 3.33
C ARG A 556 -29.70 11.45 4.24
N VAL A 557 -28.49 11.27 3.74
CA VAL A 557 -27.35 10.77 4.50
C VAL A 557 -26.45 11.95 4.91
N ASP A 558 -25.90 11.87 6.11
CA ASP A 558 -24.92 12.83 6.64
C ASP A 558 -23.72 12.96 5.68
N PRO A 559 -23.30 14.17 5.26
CA PRO A 559 -22.17 14.38 4.37
C PRO A 559 -20.89 13.64 4.78
N ASN A 560 -20.63 13.47 6.08
CA ASN A 560 -19.43 12.78 6.59
C ASN A 560 -19.46 11.25 6.34
N MET A 561 -20.63 10.68 6.06
CA MET A 561 -20.79 9.26 5.75
C MET A 561 -20.74 8.97 4.25
N ILE A 562 -20.95 9.96 3.39
CA ILE A 562 -20.98 9.81 1.92
C ILE A 562 -19.67 9.24 1.35
N PRO A 563 -18.45 9.66 1.79
CA PRO A 563 -17.20 9.05 1.34
C PRO A 563 -17.05 7.56 1.67
N LYS A 564 -17.86 7.03 2.60
CA LYS A 564 -17.87 5.60 2.97
C LYS A 564 -18.85 4.77 2.15
N ILE A 565 -19.67 5.39 1.29
CA ILE A 565 -20.73 4.72 0.55
C ILE A 565 -20.34 4.55 -0.92
N PHE A 566 -20.71 3.42 -1.52
CA PHE A 566 -20.65 3.19 -2.96
C PHE A 566 -21.97 2.61 -3.49
N GLN A 567 -22.23 2.87 -4.76
CA GLN A 567 -23.37 2.37 -5.52
C GLN A 567 -22.91 1.21 -6.41
N VAL A 568 -23.68 0.13 -6.40
CA VAL A 568 -23.57 -1.02 -7.31
C VAL A 568 -24.85 -1.06 -8.14
N LEU A 569 -24.73 -0.98 -9.47
CA LEU A 569 -25.86 -1.09 -10.41
C LEU A 569 -25.69 -2.37 -11.23
N TYR A 570 -26.73 -3.20 -11.27
CA TYR A 570 -26.67 -4.59 -11.74
C TYR A 570 -28.00 -5.07 -12.33
N ASP A 571 -27.96 -6.17 -13.07
CA ASP A 571 -29.14 -6.78 -13.66
C ASP A 571 -30.11 -7.32 -12.59
N SER A 572 -31.39 -7.03 -12.75
CA SER A 572 -32.47 -7.67 -12.01
C SER A 572 -32.41 -9.20 -11.93
N GLU A 573 -31.99 -9.87 -13.00
CA GLU A 573 -31.80 -11.33 -13.08
C GLU A 573 -30.45 -11.81 -12.50
N GLY A 574 -29.62 -10.90 -12.00
CA GLY A 574 -28.35 -11.22 -11.35
C GLY A 574 -28.44 -11.54 -9.88
N GLN A 575 -29.61 -11.38 -9.26
CA GLN A 575 -29.79 -11.47 -7.82
C GLN A 575 -30.57 -12.72 -7.40
N ILE A 576 -29.91 -13.62 -6.66
CA ILE A 576 -30.55 -14.71 -5.94
C ILE A 576 -30.74 -14.27 -4.48
N MET A 577 -31.99 -14.20 -4.04
CA MET A 577 -32.39 -14.00 -2.65
C MET A 577 -32.69 -15.37 -2.03
N LEU A 578 -31.86 -15.83 -1.09
CA LEU A 578 -31.89 -17.22 -0.61
C LEU A 578 -32.52 -17.40 0.78
N ASN A 579 -33.37 -16.45 1.20
CA ASN A 579 -34.19 -16.57 2.41
C ASN A 579 -35.64 -16.11 2.18
N ASN A 580 -36.60 -16.84 2.76
CA ASN A 580 -38.05 -16.59 2.61
C ASN A 580 -38.53 -15.41 3.46
N SER A 581 -38.03 -14.20 3.15
CA SER A 581 -38.55 -12.93 3.68
C SER A 581 -39.38 -12.24 2.60
N THR A 582 -40.67 -12.59 2.51
CA THR A 582 -41.60 -12.11 1.47
C THR A 582 -41.90 -10.61 1.60
N THR A 583 -40.97 -9.75 1.20
CA THR A 583 -41.12 -8.28 1.26
C THR A 583 -40.39 -7.56 0.13
N THR A 584 -41.00 -7.58 -1.07
CA THR A 584 -40.80 -6.66 -2.21
C THR A 584 -39.74 -5.56 -2.05
N MET A 585 -38.59 -5.71 -2.72
CA MET A 585 -37.52 -4.70 -2.74
C MET A 585 -37.83 -3.60 -3.76
N SER A 586 -38.77 -2.71 -3.41
CA SER A 586 -39.19 -1.56 -4.22
C SER A 586 -38.59 -0.27 -3.68
N ASN A 587 -37.29 -0.08 -3.83
CA ASN A 587 -36.62 1.17 -3.47
C ASN A 587 -36.62 2.16 -4.65
N SER A 588 -37.55 3.10 -4.63
CA SER A 588 -37.38 4.43 -5.25
C SER A 588 -37.70 5.48 -4.19
N MET A 589 -36.87 6.53 -4.09
CA MET A 589 -36.90 7.50 -2.98
C MET A 589 -36.80 8.95 -3.47
N ILE A 590 -37.65 9.34 -4.43
CA ILE A 590 -38.00 10.75 -4.67
C ILE A 590 -39.53 10.91 -4.78
N HIS A 591 -39.99 12.00 -4.15
CA HIS A 591 -41.31 12.66 -4.08
C HIS A 591 -42.63 11.97 -4.51
N PRO A 592 -43.71 12.13 -3.71
CA PRO A 592 -45.08 12.12 -4.22
C PRO A 592 -45.42 13.44 -4.93
N GLN A 593 -46.43 13.40 -5.81
CA GLN A 593 -47.05 14.53 -6.53
C GLN A 593 -46.12 15.30 -7.50
N ASP A 594 -46.04 14.80 -8.74
CA ASP A 594 -46.20 15.59 -9.99
C ASP A 594 -46.04 14.63 -11.20
N GLN A 595 -47.13 13.98 -11.63
CA GLN A 595 -47.10 13.05 -12.79
C GLN A 595 -47.42 13.72 -14.13
N ASP A 596 -48.12 14.87 -14.14
CA ASP A 596 -48.58 15.54 -15.36
C ASP A 596 -47.56 16.53 -15.93
N ARG A 597 -46.39 16.06 -16.42
CA ARG A 597 -45.45 16.93 -17.18
C ARG A 597 -44.39 16.29 -18.10
N HIS A 598 -44.55 15.02 -18.51
CA HIS A 598 -43.59 14.34 -19.40
C HIS A 598 -44.18 13.88 -20.74
N SER A 599 -44.88 14.78 -21.45
CA SER A 599 -45.07 14.69 -22.91
C SER A 599 -43.83 15.26 -23.64
N GLY A 600 -42.65 14.73 -23.33
CA GLY A 600 -41.36 15.21 -23.84
C GLY A 600 -40.76 14.23 -24.86
N GLU A 601 -40.18 14.78 -25.92
CA GLU A 601 -39.51 14.01 -26.97
C GLU A 601 -38.27 13.29 -26.43
N THR A 602 -38.27 11.95 -26.50
CA THR A 602 -37.18 11.10 -25.99
C THR A 602 -36.04 11.03 -26.99
N ILE A 603 -34.81 11.32 -26.55
CA ILE A 603 -33.64 11.43 -27.42
C ILE A 603 -32.84 10.12 -27.38
N GLU A 604 -32.84 9.36 -28.47
CA GLU A 604 -32.01 8.16 -28.63
C GLU A 604 -30.61 8.53 -29.18
N TYR A 605 -29.54 8.23 -28.42
CA TYR A 605 -28.15 8.44 -28.86
C TYR A 605 -27.25 7.28 -28.42
N LYS A 606 -26.61 6.61 -29.39
CA LYS A 606 -25.75 5.42 -29.18
C LYS A 606 -26.38 4.35 -28.25
N GLY A 607 -27.69 4.15 -28.34
CA GLY A 607 -28.45 3.18 -27.53
C GLY A 607 -28.81 3.66 -26.12
N HIS A 608 -28.57 4.93 -25.77
CA HIS A 608 -29.14 5.56 -24.57
C HIS A 608 -30.46 6.25 -24.90
N SER A 609 -31.47 6.08 -24.05
CA SER A 609 -32.77 6.76 -24.16
C SER A 609 -32.81 7.92 -23.18
N PHE A 610 -32.60 9.14 -23.66
CA PHE A 610 -32.46 10.33 -22.83
C PHE A 610 -33.77 11.10 -22.66
N VAL A 611 -34.02 11.53 -21.42
CA VAL A 611 -35.00 12.56 -21.07
C VAL A 611 -34.29 13.84 -20.65
N VAL A 612 -34.90 15.00 -20.92
CA VAL A 612 -34.34 16.30 -20.55
C VAL A 612 -34.68 16.63 -19.09
N VAL A 613 -33.67 16.78 -18.24
CA VAL A 613 -33.78 17.03 -16.79
C VAL A 613 -33.05 18.31 -16.40
N GLY A 614 -33.55 19.04 -15.41
CA GLY A 614 -32.90 20.24 -14.86
C GLY A 614 -32.61 20.11 -13.36
N TYR A 615 -31.35 19.82 -13.00
CA TYR A 615 -30.97 19.59 -11.60
C TYR A 615 -30.87 20.88 -10.78
N ARG A 616 -31.66 20.98 -9.71
CA ARG A 616 -31.56 22.09 -8.73
C ARG A 616 -30.58 21.80 -7.59
N MET A 617 -30.09 20.57 -7.49
CA MET A 617 -29.21 20.06 -6.43
C MET A 617 -27.84 19.67 -7.01
N PRO A 618 -26.74 19.68 -6.22
CA PRO A 618 -25.38 19.42 -6.70
C PRO A 618 -25.25 18.12 -7.52
N THR A 619 -25.05 18.29 -8.84
CA THR A 619 -24.95 17.22 -9.84
C THR A 619 -23.87 17.59 -10.86
N GLN A 620 -23.12 16.61 -11.39
CA GLN A 620 -22.03 16.83 -12.37
C GLN A 620 -22.34 16.12 -13.70
N CYS A 621 -21.83 16.69 -14.79
CA CYS A 621 -21.91 16.09 -16.12
C CYS A 621 -20.75 15.09 -16.32
N GLU A 622 -21.05 13.85 -16.70
CA GLU A 622 -20.04 12.78 -16.85
C GLU A 622 -19.16 12.93 -18.10
N THR A 623 -19.52 13.81 -19.06
CA THR A 623 -18.66 14.15 -20.20
C THR A 623 -17.55 15.13 -19.80
N CYS A 624 -17.90 16.25 -19.15
CA CYS A 624 -16.98 17.36 -18.92
C CYS A 624 -16.64 17.63 -17.45
N ASN A 625 -17.20 16.86 -16.51
CA ASN A 625 -17.10 16.98 -15.06
C ASN A 625 -17.52 18.36 -14.48
N ARG A 626 -18.10 19.25 -15.30
CA ARG A 626 -18.61 20.55 -14.85
C ARG A 626 -19.96 20.38 -14.12
N PRO A 627 -20.29 21.29 -13.18
CA PRO A 627 -21.63 21.37 -12.60
C PRO A 627 -22.73 21.38 -13.66
N CYS A 628 -23.69 20.46 -13.52
CA CYS A 628 -24.89 20.38 -14.36
C CYS A 628 -26.15 20.78 -13.59
N TYR A 629 -25.97 21.64 -12.58
CA TYR A 629 -27.03 22.08 -11.67
C TYR A 629 -26.99 23.59 -11.44
N ASN A 630 -28.15 24.16 -11.12
CA ASN A 630 -28.31 25.51 -10.57
C ASN A 630 -29.64 25.59 -9.83
N VAL A 631 -29.63 26.18 -8.63
CA VAL A 631 -30.78 26.26 -7.72
C VAL A 631 -31.98 26.96 -8.35
N PHE A 632 -31.75 28.04 -9.10
CA PHE A 632 -32.79 28.90 -9.67
C PHE A 632 -33.07 28.58 -11.15
N THR A 633 -32.02 28.48 -11.95
CA THR A 633 -32.08 28.28 -13.41
C THR A 633 -31.21 27.09 -13.82
N PRO A 634 -31.63 25.85 -13.53
CA PRO A 634 -30.86 24.65 -13.85
C PRO A 634 -30.58 24.55 -15.35
N PRO A 635 -29.33 24.26 -15.78
CA PRO A 635 -29.04 24.05 -17.19
C PRO A 635 -29.76 22.79 -17.70
N PRO A 636 -30.19 22.74 -18.97
CA PRO A 636 -30.81 21.55 -19.53
C PRO A 636 -29.78 20.42 -19.63
N CYS A 637 -30.09 19.29 -19.03
CA CYS A 637 -29.27 18.09 -19.00
C CYS A 637 -30.02 16.92 -19.62
N LEU A 638 -29.30 15.90 -20.06
CA LEU A 638 -29.84 14.63 -20.51
C LEU A 638 -29.54 13.57 -19.44
N GLU A 639 -30.59 12.87 -18.99
CA GLU A 639 -30.48 11.68 -18.14
C GLU A 639 -30.95 10.45 -18.92
N CYS A 640 -30.12 9.41 -18.99
CA CYS A 640 -30.51 8.16 -19.65
C CYS A 640 -31.44 7.35 -18.75
N THR A 641 -32.68 7.13 -19.20
CA THR A 641 -33.68 6.31 -18.48
C THR A 641 -33.25 4.85 -18.29
N ARG A 642 -32.34 4.34 -19.13
CA ARG A 642 -31.82 2.96 -19.05
C ARG A 642 -30.68 2.81 -18.03
N CYS A 643 -29.82 3.81 -17.84
CA CYS A 643 -28.59 3.66 -17.03
C CYS A 643 -28.18 4.86 -16.15
N HIS A 644 -29.03 5.89 -16.04
CA HIS A 644 -28.85 7.09 -15.21
C HIS A 644 -27.53 7.86 -15.41
N VAL A 645 -26.91 7.72 -16.59
CA VAL A 645 -25.78 8.56 -17.01
C VAL A 645 -26.26 9.97 -17.31
N ARG A 646 -25.51 10.98 -16.88
CA ARG A 646 -25.93 12.39 -16.87
C ARG A 646 -24.95 13.29 -17.62
N CYS A 647 -25.43 14.09 -18.57
CA CYS A 647 -24.62 15.10 -19.26
C CYS A 647 -25.40 16.39 -19.55
N HIS A 648 -24.71 17.50 -19.87
CA HIS A 648 -25.39 18.71 -20.37
C HIS A 648 -25.99 18.44 -21.76
N LYS A 649 -27.22 18.91 -22.03
CA LYS A 649 -27.86 18.80 -23.35
C LYS A 649 -27.05 19.48 -24.45
N GLN A 650 -26.28 20.51 -24.09
CA GLN A 650 -25.34 21.19 -24.99
C GLN A 650 -24.42 20.21 -25.72
N HIS A 651 -23.88 19.18 -25.05
CA HIS A 651 -22.97 18.22 -25.70
C HIS A 651 -23.62 17.44 -26.86
N TYR A 652 -24.94 17.22 -26.78
CA TYR A 652 -25.73 16.61 -27.86
C TYR A 652 -26.10 17.64 -28.94
N ASP A 653 -26.49 18.85 -28.53
CA ASP A 653 -26.89 19.93 -29.46
C ASP A 653 -25.70 20.40 -30.33
N ASP A 654 -24.50 20.52 -29.73
CA ASP A 654 -23.24 20.86 -30.40
C ASP A 654 -22.63 19.68 -31.20
N ARG A 655 -23.29 18.50 -31.17
CA ARG A 655 -22.91 17.25 -31.88
C ARG A 655 -21.50 16.72 -31.57
N GLU A 656 -21.01 16.93 -30.35
CA GLU A 656 -19.74 16.36 -29.90
C GLU A 656 -19.81 14.82 -29.81
N GLU A 657 -18.67 14.12 -29.84
CA GLU A 657 -18.64 12.69 -29.49
C GLU A 657 -18.55 12.51 -27.96
N PHE A 658 -19.61 12.94 -27.27
CA PHE A 658 -19.60 13.19 -25.83
C PHE A 658 -19.77 11.95 -24.93
N MET A 659 -20.12 10.79 -25.50
CA MET A 659 -20.42 9.59 -24.71
C MET A 659 -20.14 8.26 -25.43
N LEU A 660 -19.86 7.23 -24.62
CA LEU A 660 -19.81 5.82 -25.03
C LEU A 660 -21.22 5.23 -25.22
N PRO A 661 -21.37 4.16 -26.03
CA PRO A 661 -22.65 3.47 -26.18
C PRO A 661 -23.24 2.96 -24.86
N CYS A 662 -24.57 2.84 -24.79
CA CYS A 662 -25.24 2.36 -23.59
C CYS A 662 -24.89 0.90 -23.29
N ARG A 663 -24.65 0.60 -22.01
CA ARG A 663 -24.36 -0.75 -21.52
C ARG A 663 -25.61 -1.52 -21.07
N VAL A 664 -26.77 -0.87 -21.10
CA VAL A 664 -28.06 -1.44 -20.70
C VAL A 664 -28.93 -1.56 -21.95
N ASN A 665 -29.37 -2.78 -22.25
CA ASN A 665 -30.23 -3.09 -23.39
C ASN A 665 -31.71 -3.02 -22.98
N ASP A 666 -32.62 -2.72 -23.91
CA ASP A 666 -34.05 -2.40 -23.70
C ASP A 666 -34.91 -3.46 -22.98
N LYS A 667 -34.35 -4.62 -22.63
CA LYS A 667 -35.07 -5.76 -22.06
C LYS A 667 -34.68 -6.11 -20.63
N LEU A 668 -33.69 -5.43 -20.03
CA LEU A 668 -33.17 -5.75 -18.70
C LEU A 668 -33.51 -4.65 -17.71
N SER A 669 -34.29 -4.96 -16.67
CA SER A 669 -34.51 -4.01 -15.57
C SER A 669 -33.27 -3.93 -14.68
N VAL A 670 -32.88 -2.72 -14.30
CA VAL A 670 -31.67 -2.48 -13.50
C VAL A 670 -32.05 -2.36 -12.03
N LYS A 671 -31.28 -3.01 -11.15
CA LYS A 671 -31.38 -2.87 -9.70
C LYS A 671 -30.19 -2.09 -9.14
N GLU A 672 -30.46 -1.29 -8.12
CA GLU A 672 -29.46 -0.58 -7.34
C GLU A 672 -29.19 -1.30 -6.01
N LEU A 673 -27.94 -1.26 -5.55
CA LEU A 673 -27.53 -1.59 -4.19
C LEU A 673 -26.56 -0.53 -3.70
N LEU A 674 -26.93 0.15 -2.61
CA LEU A 674 -26.03 1.03 -1.87
C LEU A 674 -25.32 0.22 -0.77
N VAL A 675 -24.00 0.39 -0.66
CA VAL A 675 -23.15 -0.30 0.31
C VAL A 675 -22.32 0.73 1.07
N MET A 676 -22.34 0.67 2.40
CA MET A 676 -21.57 1.55 3.28
C MET A 676 -20.47 0.77 4.02
N CYS A 677 -19.23 1.21 3.89
CA CYS A 677 -18.06 0.66 4.56
C CYS A 677 -17.82 1.31 5.93
N ALA A 678 -16.88 0.78 6.73
CA ALA A 678 -16.45 1.44 7.97
C ALA A 678 -15.57 2.67 7.68
N SER A 679 -14.83 2.67 6.56
CA SER A 679 -13.94 3.76 6.12
C SER A 679 -14.04 4.10 4.63
N GLU A 680 -13.58 5.30 4.27
CA GLU A 680 -13.41 5.72 2.86
C GLU A 680 -12.33 4.88 2.14
N ASN A 681 -11.30 4.42 2.86
CA ASN A 681 -10.26 3.56 2.30
C ASN A 681 -10.83 2.19 1.90
N GLU A 682 -11.67 1.58 2.74
CA GLU A 682 -12.43 0.39 2.37
C GLU A 682 -13.35 0.64 1.17
N GLN A 683 -14.08 1.76 1.14
CA GLN A 683 -14.94 2.13 0.00
C GLN A 683 -14.15 2.20 -1.31
N LYS A 684 -12.97 2.84 -1.29
CA LYS A 684 -12.04 2.87 -2.43
C LYS A 684 -11.53 1.48 -2.82
N GLN A 685 -11.24 0.61 -1.86
CA GLN A 685 -10.82 -0.77 -2.12
C GLN A 685 -11.93 -1.61 -2.73
N TRP A 686 -13.16 -1.53 -2.21
CA TRP A 686 -14.35 -2.19 -2.74
C TRP A 686 -14.66 -1.74 -4.17
N ILE A 687 -14.68 -0.44 -4.45
CA ILE A 687 -14.82 0.10 -5.80
C ILE A 687 -13.69 -0.42 -6.71
N THR A 688 -12.45 -0.41 -6.25
CA THR A 688 -11.27 -0.82 -7.05
C THR A 688 -11.27 -2.32 -7.38
N LYS A 689 -11.63 -3.19 -6.44
CA LYS A 689 -11.71 -4.64 -6.69
C LYS A 689 -12.94 -5.01 -7.53
N LEU A 690 -14.12 -4.45 -7.24
CA LEU A 690 -15.31 -4.71 -8.05
C LEU A 690 -15.14 -4.20 -9.48
N SER A 691 -14.74 -2.95 -9.70
CA SER A 691 -14.60 -2.36 -11.04
C SER A 691 -13.55 -3.05 -11.93
N LYS A 692 -12.55 -3.73 -11.35
CA LYS A 692 -11.62 -4.61 -12.08
C LYS A 692 -12.28 -5.91 -12.57
N LYS A 693 -13.23 -6.46 -11.80
CA LYS A 693 -13.92 -7.72 -12.12
C LYS A 693 -15.18 -7.54 -12.97
N ILE A 694 -15.72 -6.32 -13.09
CA ILE A 694 -16.78 -6.01 -14.08
C ILE A 694 -16.24 -6.30 -15.49
N PRO A 695 -16.86 -7.21 -16.27
CA PRO A 695 -16.38 -7.51 -17.61
C PRO A 695 -16.46 -6.26 -18.50
N LYS A 696 -15.37 -5.93 -19.18
CA LYS A 696 -15.33 -4.89 -20.23
C LYS A 696 -16.09 -5.38 -21.47
N ARG A 697 -17.41 -5.47 -21.38
CA ARG A 697 -18.31 -5.83 -22.48
C ARG A 697 -18.30 -4.73 -23.55
N GLY A 698 -17.29 -4.76 -24.42
CA GLY A 698 -17.38 -4.11 -25.72
C GLY A 698 -18.50 -4.76 -26.52
N ILE A 699 -19.33 -3.96 -27.18
CA ILE A 699 -20.46 -4.47 -27.97
C ILE A 699 -19.90 -5.07 -29.27
N VAL A 700 -19.65 -6.37 -29.26
CA VAL A 700 -19.63 -7.16 -30.49
C VAL A 700 -21.08 -7.37 -30.89
N SER A 701 -21.56 -6.58 -31.85
CA SER A 701 -22.85 -6.85 -32.48
C SER A 701 -22.75 -8.21 -33.21
N GLN A 702 -23.75 -9.06 -33.04
CA GLN A 702 -23.77 -10.36 -33.71
C GLN A 702 -24.01 -10.16 -35.22
N HIS A 703 -22.98 -10.43 -36.01
CA HIS A 703 -23.11 -10.97 -37.35
C HIS A 703 -21.91 -11.90 -37.62
N ASP A 704 -22.17 -12.99 -38.34
CA ASP A 704 -21.21 -14.07 -38.54
C ASP A 704 -20.04 -13.67 -39.44
N HIS A 705 -18.83 -14.08 -39.07
CA HIS A 705 -18.07 -15.13 -39.78
C HIS A 705 -16.70 -15.41 -39.11
N THR A 706 -16.04 -16.47 -39.58
CA THR A 706 -14.84 -17.09 -39.00
C THR A 706 -13.53 -16.32 -39.27
N PRO A 707 -12.43 -16.61 -38.52
CA PRO A 707 -11.47 -15.56 -38.15
C PRO A 707 -10.25 -15.41 -39.08
N SER A 708 -9.53 -14.29 -38.89
CA SER A 708 -8.10 -14.20 -39.19
C SER A 708 -7.39 -13.22 -38.25
N SER A 709 -6.20 -13.62 -37.80
CA SER A 709 -5.41 -12.89 -36.80
C SER A 709 -4.74 -11.65 -37.39
N ARG A 710 -4.77 -10.52 -36.67
CA ARG A 710 -3.65 -9.57 -36.69
C ARG A 710 -3.58 -8.69 -35.44
N THR A 711 -2.34 -8.49 -34.99
CA THR A 711 -1.96 -7.64 -33.85
C THR A 711 -2.05 -6.16 -34.19
N SER A 712 -2.51 -5.31 -33.26
CA SER A 712 -2.22 -3.88 -33.24
C SER A 712 -2.34 -3.32 -31.83
N THR A 713 -1.30 -2.60 -31.39
CA THR A 713 -1.20 -1.98 -30.07
C THR A 713 -1.57 -0.50 -30.12
N THR A 714 -2.57 -0.06 -29.36
CA THR A 714 -2.87 1.37 -29.15
C THR A 714 -3.10 1.67 -27.68
N SER A 715 -2.10 2.26 -27.02
CA SER A 715 -2.19 2.73 -25.64
C SER A 715 -2.57 4.22 -25.59
N PHE A 716 -3.74 4.53 -25.05
CA PHE A 716 -4.11 5.92 -24.76
C PHE A 716 -3.56 6.34 -23.40
N ARG A 717 -2.62 7.29 -23.41
CA ARG A 717 -2.08 7.97 -22.21
C ARG A 717 -2.99 9.14 -21.81
N SER A 718 -3.05 9.42 -20.51
CA SER A 718 -3.64 10.64 -19.97
C SER A 718 -2.87 11.89 -20.41
N PRO A 719 -3.54 13.02 -20.70
CA PRO A 719 -2.87 14.29 -20.99
C PRO A 719 -2.50 15.02 -19.69
N ASN A 720 -1.19 15.21 -19.45
CA ASN A 720 -0.70 16.23 -18.51
C ASN A 720 -0.54 17.55 -19.27
N THR A 721 -1.24 18.61 -18.86
CA THR A 721 -1.11 19.96 -19.45
C THR A 721 -0.29 20.89 -18.57
N SER A 722 1.02 20.82 -18.71
CA SER A 722 1.94 21.87 -18.23
C SER A 722 2.04 22.98 -19.29
N ILE A 723 1.47 24.15 -19.02
CA ILE A 723 1.61 25.33 -19.91
C ILE A 723 2.72 26.22 -19.37
N SER A 724 3.87 26.20 -20.05
CA SER A 724 4.93 27.20 -19.94
C SER A 724 4.91 28.10 -21.18
N SER A 725 4.72 29.39 -20.99
CA SER A 725 4.75 30.39 -22.08
C SER A 725 5.51 31.64 -21.65
N SER A 726 6.77 31.73 -22.06
CA SER A 726 7.65 32.86 -21.78
C SER A 726 7.31 34.08 -22.62
N ALA A 727 7.44 35.28 -22.05
CA ALA A 727 7.59 36.54 -22.78
C ALA A 727 8.65 37.39 -22.05
N SER A 728 9.55 38.02 -22.79
CA SER A 728 10.79 38.58 -22.23
C SER A 728 11.07 40.02 -22.65
N ASN A 729 11.54 40.80 -21.68
CA ASN A 729 12.34 42.03 -21.77
C ASN A 729 11.80 43.24 -22.57
N LEU A 730 11.90 44.44 -21.97
CA LEU A 730 12.98 45.41 -22.26
C LEU A 730 12.96 46.60 -21.26
N PHE A 731 14.05 47.37 -21.25
CA PHE A 731 14.49 48.31 -20.19
C PHE A 731 13.68 49.60 -20.01
N GLY A 732 13.83 50.25 -18.84
CA GLY A 732 13.51 51.68 -18.66
C GLY A 732 13.73 52.23 -17.23
N ASN A 733 14.83 52.97 -17.00
CA ASN A 733 15.07 53.67 -15.73
C ASN A 733 14.38 55.05 -15.70
N ASN A 734 13.78 55.45 -14.57
CA ASN A 734 14.17 56.70 -13.87
C ASN A 734 13.56 56.85 -12.47
N ALA A 735 14.05 57.84 -11.72
CA ALA A 735 13.66 58.09 -10.32
C ALA A 735 12.89 59.42 -10.13
N GLY A 736 12.16 59.53 -9.02
CA GLY A 736 11.96 60.83 -8.36
C GLY A 736 10.56 61.19 -7.85
N GLN A 737 10.56 61.90 -6.72
CA GLN A 737 9.51 62.80 -6.19
C GLN A 737 8.19 62.22 -5.66
N THR A 738 8.03 62.30 -4.33
CA THR A 738 6.75 62.56 -3.67
C THR A 738 6.40 64.06 -3.80
N PRO A 739 5.13 64.49 -3.64
CA PRO A 739 4.77 65.04 -2.32
C PRO A 739 3.27 65.05 -1.92
N LYS A 740 2.98 64.82 -0.63
CA LYS A 740 1.81 65.35 0.14
C LYS A 740 0.41 64.89 -0.38
N GLN A 741 -0.74 65.06 0.28
CA GLN A 741 -1.21 65.30 1.67
C GLN A 741 -2.67 64.72 1.70
N LYS A 742 -3.33 64.34 2.80
CA LYS A 742 -3.52 64.99 4.11
C LYS A 742 -4.15 63.97 5.08
N SER A 743 -4.06 64.22 6.39
CA SER A 743 -4.75 63.48 7.44
C SER A 743 -5.96 64.25 7.99
N SER A 744 -6.91 63.52 8.61
CA SER A 744 -7.79 64.04 9.67
C SER A 744 -8.16 62.91 10.63
N THR A 745 -8.17 63.23 11.93
CA THR A 745 -8.24 62.24 13.03
C THR A 745 -9.59 62.27 13.74
N LEU A 746 -9.84 61.25 14.56
CA LEU A 746 -10.90 61.12 15.58
C LEU A 746 -11.15 62.41 16.39
N PRO A 747 -12.28 62.47 17.11
CA PRO A 747 -12.15 62.25 18.56
C PRO A 747 -13.15 61.22 19.12
N ALA A 748 -12.91 60.78 20.36
CA ALA A 748 -13.69 59.78 21.07
C ALA A 748 -14.07 60.23 22.49
N ARG A 749 -15.20 59.71 23.00
CA ARG A 749 -15.51 59.41 24.43
C ARG A 749 -16.89 58.73 24.45
N ALA A 750 -17.11 57.52 24.97
CA ALA A 750 -16.72 56.87 26.24
C ALA A 750 -17.72 57.15 27.39
N LYS A 751 -18.56 56.15 27.65
CA LYS A 751 -18.95 55.66 28.98
C LYS A 751 -19.29 54.17 28.86
#